data_AF-A0A2D5ZEX2-F1
#
_entry.id   AF-A0A2D5ZEX2-F1
#
_cell.length_a   1.000
_cell.length_b   1.000
_cell.length_c   1.000
_cell.angle_alpha   90.00
_cell.angle_beta   90.00
_cell.angle_gamma   90.00
#
_symmetry.space_group_name_H-M   'P 1'
#
loop_
_entity.id
_entity.type
_entity.pdbx_description
1 polymer ?
#
loop_
_entity_poly.entity_id
_entity_poly.type
_entity_poly.pdbx_seq_one_letter_code
_entity_poly.pdbx_strand_id
1 'polypeptide(L)'
;MGSDRRGYRTDCAASGLEALEPRHLCSGDAVPFGADFRDGSEYMLGSAAVTVVLIESDGAIDADAETWTPDEIAHVRDAIGEGLAWWPAALERAFPGSGDDLRFVVDWAHLESPVASAYEPVQRRHTDEGLWIGSFLDSVGADRTTDLHTDMRRFNHAQRVAHGTNWAFTIFVVDSSADLDGRFADQHFAYAYHGGPYLVMTYDNGPWGAESMAQVTAHEAGHLFYALDEYEDGESHWMTAGYLGARNHNGARHHPNPDERVPSLFAEPSLQDQAFAEHVLSPSAMEIIGWRDADANGRFDLFDVVPALTGSGRFDLAERVYRFDGSSRVGAHENHNPRGRGRAMTIDAIDLVQHRTNGGSWIDVELTPNHVPEIHLSLPMPQAGVHRVEVRAVTTRGAVSAIHADVIDVPDAPPAEVRSAAVISGREVHRFVDADGTRGTVSLKGAGVAQIVVGDHGALSLSLRDTDARTTLRVNADAGGDGRIAIESLTIDGSLKAVDAADAALRGEMVVSGQLRQMTLGEVEGGVIEIRGVGAKRGLKLRLGQVADLVLDTRLAIDSLSVESWRDPDDAIDLVAPSVRRLKSAGPFEADIEVGDAAPGATFAAHLRGDLVDSHWSIQSAIGRVRVDGTIDRWRLSHERDVTSLRLADVLQAEVIGGGAGNVRADQWRSGRIVEPFVRSITIGGDFGADVDLLDAAARFGLGRMTVRGWLDRATVRSSAPVGAVRVGGMRHSAIIVGDGDRSSGLEDIGLAAHGSISRVTVGRGRGPETFVDSVIAAGKVGRVRLGAIGAGDGDRPFGIVSAEPVSVRRSDSASDAEFRVYLV
;
A
#
# COMPACT_ATOMS: atom_id res chain seq x y z
N MET A 1 -44.63 31.72 -5.73
CA MET A 1 -43.70 31.41 -6.84
C MET A 1 -42.37 31.08 -6.21
N GLY A 2 -42.17 29.80 -5.89
CA GLY A 2 -41.00 29.28 -5.18
C GLY A 2 -40.25 28.31 -6.07
N SER A 3 -38.92 28.39 -6.02
CA SER A 3 -37.97 27.49 -6.69
C SER A 3 -37.68 26.30 -5.79
N ASP A 4 -37.98 25.10 -6.27
CA ASP A 4 -37.83 23.84 -5.55
C ASP A 4 -36.59 23.09 -6.05
N ARG A 5 -35.69 22.73 -5.13
CA ARG A 5 -34.52 21.86 -5.34
C ARG A 5 -34.97 20.41 -5.15
N ARG A 6 -34.69 19.50 -6.08
CA ARG A 6 -34.85 18.05 -5.84
C ARG A 6 -33.56 17.31 -6.17
N GLY A 7 -33.07 16.60 -5.15
CA GLY A 7 -32.01 15.62 -5.26
C GLY A 7 -32.53 14.31 -5.86
N TYR A 8 -31.61 13.57 -6.46
CA TYR A 8 -31.82 12.21 -6.94
C TYR A 8 -31.75 11.23 -5.77
N ARG A 9 -32.84 10.48 -5.56
CA ARG A 9 -32.88 9.25 -4.78
C ARG A 9 -32.84 8.08 -5.77
N THR A 10 -31.93 7.14 -5.55
CA THR A 10 -31.91 5.82 -6.17
C THR A 10 -32.77 4.87 -5.33
N ASP A 11 -33.96 4.53 -5.80
CA ASP A 11 -34.78 3.43 -5.30
C ASP A 11 -34.83 2.35 -6.39
N CYS A 12 -34.39 1.13 -6.09
CA CYS A 12 -34.62 -0.04 -6.94
C CYS A 12 -35.54 -1.00 -6.18
N ALA A 13 -36.80 -1.09 -6.60
CA ALA A 13 -37.81 -1.99 -6.04
C ALA A 13 -37.84 -3.31 -6.84
N ALA A 14 -38.03 -4.42 -6.12
CA ALA A 14 -38.10 -5.78 -6.64
C ALA A 14 -39.50 -6.17 -7.13
N SER A 15 -39.59 -6.93 -8.23
CA SER A 15 -40.43 -8.15 -8.36
C SER A 15 -40.35 -8.76 -9.76
N GLY A 16 -40.26 -10.09 -9.85
CA GLY A 16 -40.73 -10.87 -11.01
C GLY A 16 -39.71 -11.83 -11.61
N LEU A 17 -39.91 -13.13 -11.36
CA LEU A 17 -39.20 -14.28 -11.94
C LEU A 17 -38.99 -14.18 -13.46
N GLU A 18 -37.74 -14.23 -13.91
CA GLU A 18 -37.30 -14.77 -15.20
C GLU A 18 -35.79 -15.10 -15.14
N ALA A 19 -35.35 -16.05 -15.96
CA ALA A 19 -34.13 -16.84 -15.81
C ALA A 19 -32.82 -16.01 -15.69
N LEU A 20 -31.92 -16.50 -14.85
CA LEU A 20 -30.61 -15.93 -14.53
C LEU A 20 -29.71 -15.87 -15.78
N GLU A 21 -29.54 -14.69 -16.35
CA GLU A 21 -28.25 -14.31 -16.95
C GLU A 21 -27.32 -13.79 -15.83
N PRO A 22 -26.01 -14.09 -15.88
CA PRO A 22 -25.07 -13.60 -14.88
C PRO A 22 -25.04 -12.08 -14.96
N ARG A 23 -25.58 -11.42 -13.94
CA ARG A 23 -25.54 -9.96 -13.80
C ARG A 23 -24.08 -9.55 -13.71
N HIS A 24 -23.61 -8.82 -14.73
CA HIS A 24 -22.37 -8.07 -14.68
C HIS A 24 -22.31 -7.24 -13.39
N LEU A 25 -21.25 -7.48 -12.63
CA LEU A 25 -20.88 -6.84 -11.37
C LEU A 25 -20.89 -5.32 -11.51
N CYS A 26 -21.43 -4.63 -10.51
CA CYS A 26 -21.32 -3.18 -10.39
C CYS A 26 -19.84 -2.80 -10.13
N SER A 27 -19.13 -2.41 -11.20
CA SER A 27 -17.93 -1.56 -11.41
C SER A 27 -17.04 -0.98 -10.27
N GLY A 28 -17.17 -1.38 -9.00
CA GLY A 28 -16.29 -0.96 -7.90
C GLY A 28 -15.12 -1.91 -7.60
N ASP A 29 -15.28 -3.21 -7.90
CA ASP A 29 -14.37 -4.26 -7.41
C ASP A 29 -13.27 -4.67 -8.40
N ALA A 30 -13.31 -4.17 -9.65
CA ALA A 30 -12.34 -4.55 -10.68
C ALA A 30 -10.98 -3.84 -10.54
N VAL A 31 -10.98 -2.63 -9.96
CA VAL A 31 -9.74 -1.89 -9.73
C VAL A 31 -8.90 -2.64 -8.70
N PRO A 32 -7.62 -2.92 -8.97
CA PRO A 32 -6.73 -3.60 -8.02
C PRO A 32 -6.73 -2.89 -6.68
N PHE A 33 -6.70 -3.65 -5.58
CA PHE A 33 -6.51 -3.09 -4.25
C PHE A 33 -5.21 -2.29 -4.22
N GLY A 34 -5.23 -1.09 -3.64
CA GLY A 34 -4.06 -0.20 -3.55
C GLY A 34 -3.78 0.67 -4.79
N ALA A 35 -4.46 0.45 -5.92
CA ALA A 35 -4.25 1.21 -7.15
C ALA A 35 -5.06 2.53 -7.19
N ASP A 36 -4.52 3.58 -7.82
CA ASP A 36 -5.30 4.75 -8.26
C ASP A 36 -5.25 4.94 -9.78
N PHE A 37 -5.80 6.07 -10.26
CA PHE A 37 -5.91 6.36 -11.69
C PHE A 37 -4.58 6.36 -12.45
N ARG A 38 -3.45 6.41 -11.76
CA ARG A 38 -2.12 6.46 -12.38
C ARG A 38 -1.52 5.08 -12.59
N ASP A 39 -2.02 4.07 -11.88
CA ASP A 39 -1.46 2.72 -11.84
C ASP A 39 -2.18 1.85 -12.88
N GLY A 40 -1.81 1.97 -14.15
CA GLY A 40 -2.58 1.45 -15.29
C GLY A 40 -2.22 0.03 -15.73
N SER A 41 -0.98 -0.43 -15.51
CA SER A 41 -0.43 -1.66 -16.08
C SER A 41 0.81 -2.12 -15.29
N GLU A 42 0.60 -2.58 -14.06
CA GLU A 42 1.71 -2.76 -13.11
C GLU A 42 2.40 -4.14 -13.20
N TYR A 43 1.64 -5.16 -13.59
CA TYR A 43 2.10 -6.50 -13.94
C TYR A 43 1.05 -7.16 -14.84
N MET A 44 1.46 -8.10 -15.69
CA MET A 44 0.65 -8.62 -16.79
C MET A 44 -0.15 -9.87 -16.38
N LEU A 45 -1.06 -9.72 -15.41
CA LEU A 45 -1.99 -10.76 -14.96
C LEU A 45 -3.39 -10.18 -14.77
N GLY A 46 -4.43 -11.01 -14.79
CA GLY A 46 -5.82 -10.59 -14.66
C GLY A 46 -6.39 -10.07 -15.98
N SER A 47 -6.94 -8.86 -15.98
CA SER A 47 -7.60 -8.30 -17.17
C SER A 47 -7.20 -6.87 -17.46
N ALA A 48 -7.08 -6.52 -18.74
CA ALA A 48 -6.73 -5.17 -19.20
C ALA A 48 -7.70 -4.66 -20.26
N ALA A 49 -8.30 -3.48 -20.06
CA ALA A 49 -9.00 -2.78 -21.13
C ALA A 49 -7.99 -2.14 -22.09
N VAL A 50 -8.21 -2.31 -23.39
CA VAL A 50 -7.34 -1.79 -24.44
C VAL A 50 -8.17 -0.94 -25.38
N THR A 51 -7.94 0.36 -25.42
CA THR A 51 -8.58 1.23 -26.43
C THR A 51 -7.67 1.32 -27.65
N VAL A 52 -8.19 1.00 -28.84
CA VAL A 52 -7.44 1.13 -30.09
C VAL A 52 -7.93 2.36 -30.85
N VAL A 53 -7.01 3.25 -31.19
CA VAL A 53 -7.31 4.55 -31.80
C VAL A 53 -6.56 4.69 -33.12
N LEU A 54 -7.30 4.93 -34.19
CA LEU A 54 -6.74 5.39 -35.46
C LEU A 54 -6.87 6.92 -35.54
N ILE A 55 -5.84 7.57 -36.06
CA ILE A 55 -5.85 9.01 -36.32
C ILE A 55 -5.95 9.24 -37.81
N GLU A 56 -6.79 10.18 -38.22
CA GLU A 56 -6.99 10.59 -39.62
C GLU A 56 -6.74 12.09 -39.75
N SER A 57 -5.90 12.49 -40.70
CA SER A 57 -5.66 13.90 -41.02
C SER A 57 -6.88 14.51 -41.72
N ASP A 58 -7.30 15.71 -41.33
CA ASP A 58 -8.39 16.44 -42.00
C ASP A 58 -7.89 17.51 -42.99
N GLY A 59 -6.57 17.62 -43.15
CA GLY A 59 -5.93 18.58 -44.04
C GLY A 59 -5.91 20.03 -43.53
N ALA A 60 -6.34 20.33 -42.30
CA ALA A 60 -6.49 21.70 -41.83
C ALA A 60 -5.15 22.42 -41.53
N ILE A 61 -4.12 21.71 -41.05
CA ILE A 61 -2.77 22.27 -40.81
C ILE A 61 -1.73 21.58 -41.68
N ASP A 62 -1.59 20.26 -41.56
CA ASP A 62 -0.73 19.48 -42.46
C ASP A 62 -1.57 19.00 -43.64
N ALA A 63 -0.94 18.76 -44.79
CA ALA A 63 -1.66 18.19 -45.92
C ALA A 63 -2.01 16.73 -45.61
N ASP A 64 -3.27 16.39 -45.78
CA ASP A 64 -3.77 15.00 -45.81
C ASP A 64 -2.99 14.23 -46.89
N ALA A 65 -2.16 13.30 -46.43
CA ALA A 65 -1.26 12.50 -47.26
C ALA A 65 -1.51 11.00 -47.09
N GLU A 66 -2.01 10.61 -45.92
CA GLU A 66 -2.38 9.24 -45.56
C GLU A 66 -3.89 9.20 -45.29
N THR A 67 -4.58 8.19 -45.82
CA THR A 67 -6.03 8.07 -45.66
C THR A 67 -6.39 6.61 -45.41
N TRP A 68 -6.93 6.33 -44.22
CA TRP A 68 -7.31 4.97 -43.85
C TRP A 68 -8.32 4.36 -44.81
N THR A 69 -7.98 3.21 -45.37
CA THR A 69 -8.89 2.38 -46.15
C THR A 69 -9.57 1.32 -45.28
N PRO A 70 -10.76 0.81 -45.69
CA PRO A 70 -11.42 -0.27 -44.96
C PRO A 70 -10.58 -1.55 -44.82
N ASP A 71 -9.71 -1.85 -45.79
CA ASP A 71 -8.86 -3.03 -45.76
C ASP A 71 -7.71 -2.87 -44.76
N GLU A 72 -7.12 -1.67 -44.66
CA GLU A 72 -6.10 -1.35 -43.65
C GLU A 72 -6.69 -1.38 -42.23
N ILE A 73 -7.87 -0.79 -42.04
CA ILE A 73 -8.58 -0.82 -40.74
C ILE A 73 -8.87 -2.28 -40.32
N ALA A 74 -9.27 -3.14 -41.26
CA ALA A 74 -9.49 -4.56 -40.99
C ALA A 74 -8.18 -5.28 -40.63
N HIS A 75 -7.10 -5.00 -41.36
CA HIS A 75 -5.79 -5.56 -41.07
C HIS A 75 -5.27 -5.15 -39.70
N VAL A 76 -5.37 -3.87 -39.32
CA VAL A 76 -4.97 -3.38 -37.98
C VAL A 76 -5.74 -4.12 -36.88
N ARG A 77 -7.06 -4.29 -37.04
CA ARG A 77 -7.88 -5.02 -36.07
C ARG A 77 -7.39 -6.46 -35.88
N ASP A 78 -7.20 -7.17 -36.98
CA ASP A 78 -6.80 -8.58 -36.94
C ASP A 78 -5.38 -8.73 -36.36
N ALA A 79 -4.44 -7.89 -36.77
CA ALA A 79 -3.05 -7.93 -36.30
C ALA A 79 -2.92 -7.56 -34.81
N ILE A 80 -3.60 -6.50 -34.34
CA ILE A 80 -3.62 -6.16 -32.91
C ILE A 80 -4.30 -7.27 -32.10
N GLY A 81 -5.38 -7.85 -32.62
CA GLY A 81 -6.05 -8.99 -32.01
C GLY A 81 -5.12 -10.19 -31.83
N GLU A 82 -4.34 -10.54 -32.85
CA GLU A 82 -3.33 -11.60 -32.81
C GLU A 82 -2.21 -11.28 -31.82
N GLY A 83 -1.64 -10.08 -31.86
CA GLY A 83 -0.56 -9.66 -30.96
C GLY A 83 -0.96 -9.68 -29.48
N LEU A 84 -2.19 -9.26 -29.16
CA LEU A 84 -2.72 -9.34 -27.79
C LEU A 84 -3.08 -10.78 -27.38
N ALA A 85 -3.51 -11.63 -28.32
CA ALA A 85 -3.80 -13.04 -28.06
C ALA A 85 -2.55 -13.89 -27.83
N TRP A 86 -1.38 -13.42 -28.28
CA TRP A 86 -0.09 -14.07 -28.05
C TRP A 86 0.23 -14.22 -26.55
N TRP A 87 -0.05 -13.18 -25.75
CA TRP A 87 0.28 -13.12 -24.33
C TRP A 87 -0.41 -14.19 -23.46
N PRO A 88 -1.74 -14.40 -23.50
CA PRO A 88 -2.36 -15.49 -22.75
C PRO A 88 -1.90 -16.88 -23.22
N ALA A 89 -1.57 -17.05 -24.51
CA ALA A 89 -0.99 -18.30 -25.01
C ALA A 89 0.43 -18.54 -24.49
N ALA A 90 1.25 -17.48 -24.36
CA ALA A 90 2.57 -17.54 -23.73
C ALA A 90 2.47 -17.86 -22.23
N LEU A 91 1.51 -17.27 -21.51
CA LEU A 91 1.25 -17.57 -20.10
C LEU A 91 0.89 -19.05 -19.89
N GLU A 92 -0.07 -19.57 -20.63
CA GLU A 92 -0.50 -20.98 -20.53
C GLU A 92 0.64 -21.94 -20.90
N ARG A 93 1.48 -21.58 -21.87
CA ARG A 93 2.65 -22.39 -22.23
C ARG A 93 3.69 -22.43 -21.10
N ALA A 94 3.97 -21.29 -20.46
CA ALA A 94 4.99 -21.18 -19.42
C ALA A 94 4.51 -21.76 -18.09
N PHE A 95 3.24 -21.57 -17.74
CA PHE A 95 2.64 -21.95 -16.45
C PHE A 95 1.32 -22.73 -16.65
N PRO A 96 1.37 -23.93 -17.26
CA PRO A 96 0.17 -24.70 -17.59
C PRO A 96 -0.61 -25.07 -16.34
N GLY A 97 -1.88 -24.68 -16.28
CA GLY A 97 -2.77 -25.00 -15.16
C GLY A 97 -2.49 -24.25 -13.85
N SER A 98 -1.79 -23.11 -13.90
CA SER A 98 -1.62 -22.21 -12.74
C SER A 98 -2.94 -21.72 -12.14
N GLY A 99 -4.01 -21.68 -12.94
CA GLY A 99 -5.31 -21.14 -12.53
C GLY A 99 -5.38 -19.61 -12.54
N ASP A 100 -4.28 -18.95 -12.92
CA ASP A 100 -4.23 -17.51 -13.19
C ASP A 100 -4.60 -17.23 -14.65
N ASP A 101 -5.42 -16.20 -14.85
CA ASP A 101 -5.89 -15.77 -16.17
C ASP A 101 -5.20 -14.46 -16.60
N LEU A 102 -5.01 -14.31 -17.92
CA LEU A 102 -4.71 -13.05 -18.58
C LEU A 102 -5.71 -12.79 -19.71
N ARG A 103 -6.38 -11.64 -19.71
CA ARG A 103 -7.36 -11.28 -20.74
C ARG A 103 -7.29 -9.81 -21.14
N PHE A 104 -7.26 -9.55 -22.44
CA PHE A 104 -7.45 -8.21 -22.99
C PHE A 104 -8.91 -8.00 -23.42
N VAL A 105 -9.50 -6.88 -23.01
CA VAL A 105 -10.83 -6.44 -23.41
C VAL A 105 -10.65 -5.24 -24.32
N VAL A 106 -10.73 -5.48 -25.63
CA VAL A 106 -10.41 -4.45 -26.62
C VAL A 106 -11.66 -3.65 -26.98
N ASP A 107 -11.55 -2.33 -26.87
CA ASP A 107 -12.50 -1.36 -27.40
C ASP A 107 -12.06 -0.89 -28.79
N TRP A 108 -12.86 -1.24 -29.80
CA TRP A 108 -12.62 -0.97 -31.21
C TRP A 108 -13.34 0.29 -31.72
N ALA A 109 -14.06 1.02 -30.86
CA ALA A 109 -14.91 2.13 -31.29
C ALA A 109 -14.13 3.22 -32.07
N HIS A 110 -12.92 3.52 -31.63
CA HIS A 110 -12.04 4.54 -32.25
C HIS A 110 -11.17 4.00 -33.39
N LEU A 111 -11.25 2.69 -33.67
CA LEU A 111 -10.72 2.08 -34.87
C LEU A 111 -11.77 2.06 -35.99
N GLU A 112 -13.04 1.82 -35.66
CA GLU A 112 -14.15 1.83 -36.61
C GLU A 112 -14.53 3.23 -37.10
N SER A 113 -14.17 4.24 -36.31
CA SER A 113 -14.35 5.65 -36.63
C SER A 113 -13.07 6.39 -36.29
N PRO A 114 -12.08 6.45 -37.23
CA PRO A 114 -10.84 7.16 -37.03
C PRO A 114 -11.07 8.59 -36.55
N VAL A 115 -10.19 9.03 -35.66
CA VAL A 115 -10.29 10.32 -34.99
C VAL A 115 -9.65 11.39 -35.86
N ALA A 116 -10.46 12.37 -36.26
CA ALA A 116 -9.99 13.50 -37.05
C ALA A 116 -8.96 14.35 -36.28
N SER A 117 -7.90 14.73 -36.96
CA SER A 117 -6.81 15.57 -36.47
C SER A 117 -6.42 16.58 -37.54
N ALA A 118 -6.06 17.80 -37.12
CA ALA A 118 -5.54 18.81 -38.04
C ALA A 118 -4.14 18.49 -38.61
N TYR A 119 -3.49 17.47 -38.06
CA TYR A 119 -2.10 17.09 -38.31
C TYR A 119 -2.03 15.72 -38.96
N GLU A 120 -1.07 15.56 -39.86
CA GLU A 120 -0.67 14.31 -40.50
C GLU A 120 0.44 13.67 -39.64
N PRO A 121 0.12 12.68 -38.78
CA PRO A 121 1.04 12.28 -37.71
C PRO A 121 2.37 11.73 -38.23
N VAL A 122 2.38 10.96 -39.32
CA VAL A 122 3.61 10.33 -39.87
C VAL A 122 4.62 11.38 -40.37
N GLN A 123 4.15 12.54 -40.84
CA GLN A 123 5.03 13.64 -41.27
C GLN A 123 5.65 14.44 -40.11
N ARG A 124 5.26 14.14 -38.87
CA ARG A 124 5.79 14.76 -37.66
C ARG A 124 6.83 13.87 -36.99
N ARG A 125 7.53 14.44 -36.00
CA ARG A 125 8.41 13.67 -35.13
C ARG A 125 7.57 12.91 -34.11
N HIS A 126 8.02 11.74 -33.65
CA HIS A 126 7.27 10.99 -32.64
C HIS A 126 7.00 11.83 -31.36
N THR A 127 7.92 12.73 -30.99
CA THR A 127 7.75 13.63 -29.83
C THR A 127 6.63 14.67 -29.96
N ASP A 128 6.05 14.84 -31.16
CA ASP A 128 4.92 15.75 -31.39
C ASP A 128 3.55 15.06 -31.14
N GLU A 129 3.55 13.85 -30.58
CA GLU A 129 2.35 13.03 -30.32
C GLU A 129 1.21 13.75 -29.59
N GLY A 130 1.53 14.70 -28.71
CA GLY A 130 0.51 15.48 -28.00
C GLY A 130 -0.39 16.34 -28.89
N LEU A 131 0.00 16.58 -30.15
CA LEU A 131 -0.83 17.29 -31.12
C LEU A 131 -2.07 16.48 -31.52
N TRP A 132 -1.87 15.22 -31.91
CA TRP A 132 -2.94 14.36 -32.43
C TRP A 132 -3.57 13.47 -31.36
N ILE A 133 -2.83 13.04 -30.33
CA ILE A 133 -3.43 12.44 -29.11
C ILE A 133 -4.31 13.49 -28.41
N GLY A 134 -3.92 14.76 -28.48
CA GLY A 134 -4.75 15.88 -28.02
C GLY A 134 -6.11 15.93 -28.72
N SER A 135 -6.16 15.75 -30.04
CA SER A 135 -7.41 15.68 -30.82
C SER A 135 -8.29 14.52 -30.35
N PHE A 136 -7.70 13.35 -30.06
CA PHE A 136 -8.41 12.22 -29.47
C PHE A 136 -9.01 12.55 -28.12
N LEU A 137 -8.21 13.09 -27.19
CA LEU A 137 -8.67 13.49 -25.86
C LEU A 137 -9.78 14.53 -25.92
N ASP A 138 -9.72 15.47 -26.85
CA ASP A 138 -10.79 16.45 -27.10
C ASP A 138 -12.07 15.76 -27.63
N SER A 139 -11.93 14.78 -28.53
CA SER A 139 -13.08 14.08 -29.13
C SER A 139 -13.86 13.22 -28.12
N VAL A 140 -13.16 12.64 -27.13
CA VAL A 140 -13.79 11.88 -26.03
C VAL A 140 -14.19 12.76 -24.84
N GLY A 141 -13.95 14.08 -24.91
CA GLY A 141 -14.31 15.03 -23.87
C GLY A 141 -13.52 14.89 -22.57
N ALA A 142 -12.25 14.49 -22.65
CA ALA A 142 -11.38 14.34 -21.49
C ALA A 142 -11.10 15.69 -20.80
N ASP A 143 -10.99 15.68 -19.47
CA ASP A 143 -10.57 16.86 -18.70
C ASP A 143 -9.05 17.05 -18.79
N ARG A 144 -8.63 17.89 -19.74
CA ARG A 144 -7.23 18.07 -20.12
C ARG A 144 -6.44 18.92 -19.15
N THR A 145 -5.19 18.50 -18.95
CA THR A 145 -4.15 19.26 -18.26
C THR A 145 -3.04 19.62 -19.26
N THR A 146 -1.94 20.17 -18.77
CA THR A 146 -0.74 20.37 -19.61
C THR A 146 0.13 19.11 -19.69
N ASP A 147 -0.25 18.02 -19.02
CA ASP A 147 0.49 16.76 -18.97
C ASP A 147 -0.32 15.65 -19.67
N LEU A 148 0.12 15.30 -20.88
CA LEU A 148 -0.51 14.31 -21.73
C LEU A 148 -0.59 12.92 -21.07
N HIS A 149 0.44 12.52 -20.32
CA HIS A 149 0.47 11.21 -19.67
C HIS A 149 -0.55 11.15 -18.53
N THR A 150 -0.68 12.24 -17.77
CA THR A 150 -1.71 12.33 -16.73
C THR A 150 -3.11 12.22 -17.34
N ASP A 151 -3.37 12.91 -18.45
CA ASP A 151 -4.67 12.89 -19.13
C ASP A 151 -5.00 11.50 -19.68
N MET A 152 -4.04 10.84 -20.34
CA MET A 152 -4.20 9.48 -20.84
C MET A 152 -4.38 8.45 -19.71
N ARG A 153 -3.66 8.58 -18.58
CA ARG A 153 -3.87 7.72 -17.40
C ARG A 153 -5.29 7.86 -16.84
N ARG A 154 -5.84 9.08 -16.79
CA ARG A 154 -7.24 9.31 -16.38
C ARG A 154 -8.23 8.70 -17.35
N PHE A 155 -8.00 8.83 -18.66
CA PHE A 155 -8.82 8.20 -19.67
C PHE A 155 -8.81 6.67 -19.53
N ASN A 156 -7.62 6.06 -19.49
CA ASN A 156 -7.47 4.62 -19.30
C ASN A 156 -8.12 4.14 -17.99
N HIS A 157 -7.98 4.91 -16.90
CA HIS A 157 -8.67 4.61 -15.65
C HIS A 157 -10.19 4.57 -15.81
N ALA A 158 -10.77 5.52 -16.54
CA ALA A 158 -12.20 5.51 -16.85
C ALA A 158 -12.57 4.27 -17.68
N GLN A 159 -11.72 3.87 -18.63
CA GLN A 159 -11.94 2.66 -19.44
C GLN A 159 -11.92 1.39 -18.59
N ARG A 160 -10.93 1.19 -17.70
CA ARG A 160 -10.93 -0.02 -16.86
C ARG A 160 -12.14 -0.10 -15.95
N VAL A 161 -12.62 1.03 -15.43
CA VAL A 161 -13.84 1.10 -14.61
C VAL A 161 -15.07 0.76 -15.45
N ALA A 162 -15.18 1.30 -16.66
CA ALA A 162 -16.29 1.04 -17.57
C ALA A 162 -16.35 -0.43 -18.02
N HIS A 163 -15.20 -1.06 -18.24
CA HIS A 163 -15.09 -2.44 -18.71
C HIS A 163 -14.95 -3.48 -17.57
N GLY A 164 -14.85 -3.05 -16.31
CA GLY A 164 -14.67 -3.94 -15.17
C GLY A 164 -13.37 -4.75 -15.26
N THR A 165 -12.26 -4.10 -15.65
CA THR A 165 -10.93 -4.72 -15.78
C THR A 165 -9.96 -4.19 -14.74
N ASN A 166 -8.85 -4.90 -14.54
CA ASN A 166 -7.83 -4.54 -13.55
C ASN A 166 -6.93 -3.40 -14.06
N TRP A 167 -6.54 -3.50 -15.33
CA TRP A 167 -5.57 -2.64 -15.99
C TRP A 167 -6.21 -1.92 -17.17
N ALA A 168 -5.56 -0.87 -17.67
CA ALA A 168 -5.93 -0.28 -18.95
C ALA A 168 -4.79 0.50 -19.61
N PHE A 169 -4.74 0.42 -20.94
CA PHE A 169 -3.86 1.20 -21.78
C PHE A 169 -4.50 1.50 -23.14
N THR A 170 -3.88 2.39 -23.90
CA THR A 170 -4.32 2.75 -25.26
C THR A 170 -3.25 2.35 -26.29
N ILE A 171 -3.69 1.89 -27.46
CA ILE A 171 -2.86 1.67 -28.65
C ILE A 171 -3.23 2.72 -29.69
N PHE A 172 -2.27 3.55 -30.09
CA PHE A 172 -2.44 4.44 -31.24
C PHE A 172 -1.78 3.85 -32.46
N VAL A 173 -2.50 3.83 -33.59
CA VAL A 173 -1.92 3.50 -34.89
C VAL A 173 -2.01 4.71 -35.80
N VAL A 174 -0.86 5.05 -36.39
CA VAL A 174 -0.69 6.14 -37.34
C VAL A 174 -0.60 5.56 -38.73
N ASP A 175 -1.40 6.07 -39.67
CA ASP A 175 -1.31 5.63 -41.07
C ASP A 175 0.04 6.05 -41.65
N SER A 176 0.65 5.16 -42.42
CA SER A 176 1.91 5.36 -43.12
C SER A 176 1.93 4.68 -44.49
N SER A 177 0.77 4.22 -44.96
CA SER A 177 0.64 3.35 -46.14
C SER A 177 1.18 3.96 -47.44
N ALA A 178 1.19 5.29 -47.54
CA ALA A 178 1.79 6.07 -48.63
C ALA A 178 3.17 6.65 -48.30
N ASP A 179 3.68 6.43 -47.08
CA ASP A 179 5.02 6.82 -46.65
C ASP A 179 6.08 5.84 -47.17
N LEU A 180 7.22 6.38 -47.63
CA LEU A 180 8.23 5.56 -48.31
C LEU A 180 9.05 4.68 -47.38
N ASP A 181 9.24 5.08 -46.13
CA ASP A 181 10.05 4.34 -45.16
C ASP A 181 9.24 3.80 -43.99
N GLY A 182 7.95 4.15 -43.90
CA GLY A 182 7.00 3.68 -42.90
C GLY A 182 7.27 4.25 -41.51
N ARG A 183 7.97 5.39 -41.41
CA ARG A 183 8.45 5.97 -40.15
C ARG A 183 7.96 7.40 -39.97
N PHE A 184 7.92 7.84 -38.72
CA PHE A 184 7.87 9.25 -38.38
C PHE A 184 9.09 10.00 -38.97
N ALA A 185 8.98 11.33 -39.07
CA ALA A 185 10.04 12.18 -39.64
C ALA A 185 11.40 12.11 -38.92
N ASP A 186 11.44 11.58 -37.69
CA ASP A 186 12.64 11.32 -36.90
C ASP A 186 13.01 9.83 -36.80
N GLN A 187 12.51 9.02 -37.73
CA GLN A 187 12.87 7.62 -37.97
C GLN A 187 12.35 6.58 -36.96
N HIS A 188 11.53 7.00 -35.99
CA HIS A 188 10.78 6.09 -35.14
C HIS A 188 9.61 5.46 -35.91
N PHE A 189 9.16 4.28 -35.52
CA PHE A 189 8.01 3.60 -36.13
C PHE A 189 7.12 2.90 -35.11
N ALA A 190 7.67 2.39 -34.02
CA ALA A 190 6.93 1.87 -32.88
C ALA A 190 7.64 2.27 -31.58
N TYR A 191 6.86 2.52 -30.53
CA TYR A 191 7.36 2.80 -29.19
C TYR A 191 6.25 2.68 -28.13
N ALA A 192 6.65 2.33 -26.92
CA ALA A 192 5.79 2.24 -25.76
C ALA A 192 6.43 2.90 -24.53
N TYR A 193 5.58 3.35 -23.61
CA TYR A 193 6.03 3.88 -22.33
C TYR A 193 5.99 2.79 -21.26
N HIS A 194 7.10 2.60 -20.55
CA HIS A 194 7.20 1.63 -19.47
C HIS A 194 6.16 1.91 -18.36
N GLY A 195 5.25 0.96 -18.10
CA GLY A 195 4.14 1.18 -17.15
C GLY A 195 2.99 2.03 -17.71
N GLY A 196 2.90 2.15 -19.03
CA GLY A 196 1.89 2.93 -19.74
C GLY A 196 2.18 4.43 -19.79
N PRO A 197 1.21 5.26 -20.26
CA PRO A 197 -0.20 4.91 -20.45
C PRO A 197 -0.58 4.35 -21.83
N TYR A 198 0.30 4.41 -22.82
CA TYR A 198 -0.01 3.98 -24.18
C TYR A 198 1.24 3.56 -24.94
N LEU A 199 1.01 2.91 -26.07
CA LEU A 199 1.98 2.67 -27.12
C LEU A 199 1.50 3.31 -28.42
N VAL A 200 2.45 3.57 -29.32
CA VAL A 200 2.21 4.13 -30.65
C VAL A 200 2.96 3.28 -31.67
N MET A 201 2.31 3.00 -32.80
CA MET A 201 2.98 2.40 -33.96
C MET A 201 2.48 3.00 -35.28
N THR A 202 3.33 3.03 -36.29
CA THR A 202 2.94 3.31 -37.68
C THR A 202 2.36 2.05 -38.32
N TYR A 203 1.51 2.21 -39.33
CA TYR A 203 0.87 1.10 -40.02
C TYR A 203 1.89 0.12 -40.62
N ASP A 204 2.92 0.63 -41.30
CA ASP A 204 3.94 -0.21 -41.94
C ASP A 204 5.06 -0.64 -41.01
N ASN A 205 5.11 -0.16 -39.76
CA ASN A 205 6.15 -0.50 -38.79
C ASN A 205 7.59 -0.37 -39.33
N GLY A 206 7.82 0.62 -40.19
CA GLY A 206 9.07 0.85 -40.87
C GLY A 206 9.62 -0.38 -41.61
N PRO A 207 10.81 -0.91 -41.23
CA PRO A 207 11.45 -2.02 -41.95
C PRO A 207 10.80 -3.38 -41.69
N TRP A 208 9.91 -3.48 -40.68
CA TRP A 208 9.20 -4.71 -40.34
C TRP A 208 8.04 -4.98 -41.30
N GLY A 209 7.42 -3.93 -41.85
CA GLY A 209 6.25 -4.04 -42.71
C GLY A 209 4.97 -4.24 -41.90
N ALA A 210 3.83 -3.92 -42.53
CA ALA A 210 2.51 -4.05 -41.91
C ALA A 210 2.22 -5.51 -41.47
N GLU A 211 2.71 -6.51 -42.20
CA GLU A 211 2.51 -7.94 -41.90
C GLU A 211 3.10 -8.38 -40.55
N SER A 212 4.07 -7.62 -40.00
CA SER A 212 4.67 -7.89 -38.69
C SER A 212 3.96 -7.16 -37.54
N MET A 213 2.85 -6.46 -37.79
CA MET A 213 2.14 -5.66 -36.78
C MET A 213 1.71 -6.47 -35.56
N ALA A 214 1.35 -7.75 -35.72
CA ALA A 214 1.01 -8.61 -34.58
C ALA A 214 2.21 -8.81 -33.63
N GLN A 215 3.40 -9.05 -34.19
CA GLN A 215 4.65 -9.21 -33.44
C GLN A 215 5.07 -7.91 -32.77
N VAL A 216 4.96 -6.78 -33.48
CA VAL A 216 5.24 -5.44 -32.91
C VAL A 216 4.24 -5.11 -31.80
N THR A 217 2.95 -5.39 -31.99
CA THR A 217 1.93 -5.21 -30.94
C THR A 217 2.23 -6.02 -29.70
N ALA A 218 2.60 -7.30 -29.86
CA ALA A 218 2.97 -8.13 -28.73
C ALA A 218 4.19 -7.55 -28.00
N HIS A 219 5.25 -7.17 -28.74
CA HIS A 219 6.47 -6.59 -28.18
C HIS A 219 6.20 -5.29 -27.41
N GLU A 220 5.57 -4.30 -28.05
CA GLU A 220 5.30 -2.99 -27.45
C GLU A 220 4.32 -3.07 -26.28
N ALA A 221 3.35 -3.98 -26.32
CA ALA A 221 2.46 -4.24 -25.18
C ALA A 221 3.23 -4.77 -23.96
N GLY A 222 4.33 -5.48 -24.16
CA GLY A 222 5.22 -5.93 -23.09
C GLY A 222 5.81 -4.78 -22.28
N HIS A 223 6.30 -3.74 -22.95
CA HIS A 223 6.85 -2.56 -22.29
C HIS A 223 5.81 -1.83 -21.44
N LEU A 224 4.54 -1.83 -21.82
CA LEU A 224 3.48 -1.26 -20.98
C LEU A 224 3.40 -1.92 -19.59
N PHE A 225 3.91 -3.15 -19.45
CA PHE A 225 4.08 -3.88 -18.19
C PHE A 225 5.55 -3.99 -17.75
N TYR A 226 6.34 -2.97 -18.08
CA TYR A 226 7.72 -2.77 -17.68
C TYR A 226 8.77 -3.73 -18.26
N ALA A 227 8.41 -4.61 -19.20
CA ALA A 227 9.40 -5.44 -19.88
C ALA A 227 10.51 -4.56 -20.49
N LEU A 228 11.73 -5.08 -20.50
CA LEU A 228 12.92 -4.36 -20.98
C LEU A 228 13.39 -4.96 -22.29
N ASP A 229 13.97 -4.12 -23.16
CA ASP A 229 14.63 -4.61 -24.36
C ASP A 229 15.88 -5.42 -24.00
N GLU A 230 16.11 -6.48 -24.79
CA GLU A 230 17.15 -7.47 -24.53
C GLU A 230 18.21 -7.52 -25.64
N TYR A 231 18.16 -6.65 -26.65
CA TYR A 231 19.16 -6.53 -27.71
C TYR A 231 20.29 -5.53 -27.37
N GLU A 232 21.34 -5.46 -28.20
CA GLU A 232 22.60 -4.74 -27.88
C GLU A 232 22.43 -3.23 -27.66
N ASP A 233 21.50 -2.62 -28.38
CA ASP A 233 21.16 -1.20 -28.26
C ASP A 233 20.04 -0.93 -27.22
N GLY A 234 19.52 -1.99 -26.57
CA GLY A 234 18.45 -1.93 -25.57
C GLY A 234 18.97 -1.74 -24.13
N GLU A 235 18.16 -2.17 -23.16
CA GLU A 235 18.53 -2.15 -21.75
C GLU A 235 19.64 -3.14 -21.39
N SER A 236 20.48 -2.74 -20.44
CA SER A 236 21.62 -3.56 -20.02
C SER A 236 21.21 -4.77 -19.18
N HIS A 237 22.05 -5.80 -19.23
CA HIS A 237 21.96 -7.03 -18.44
C HIS A 237 21.81 -6.81 -16.91
N TRP A 238 22.17 -5.63 -16.43
CA TRP A 238 22.19 -5.27 -15.00
C TRP A 238 20.96 -4.48 -14.58
N MET A 239 20.15 -4.01 -15.53
CA MET A 239 18.97 -3.22 -15.24
C MET A 239 17.89 -4.08 -14.58
N THR A 240 17.16 -3.47 -13.65
CA THR A 240 16.00 -4.05 -12.99
C THR A 240 14.74 -3.28 -13.38
N ALA A 241 13.60 -3.97 -13.44
CA ALA A 241 12.31 -3.37 -13.72
C ALA A 241 11.17 -4.27 -13.21
N GLY A 242 9.95 -3.78 -13.36
CA GLY A 242 8.75 -4.56 -13.05
C GLY A 242 8.42 -4.60 -11.57
N TYR A 243 7.20 -5.02 -11.26
CA TYR A 243 6.65 -4.99 -9.90
C TYR A 243 7.54 -5.71 -8.86
N LEU A 244 8.14 -6.83 -9.27
CA LEU A 244 9.01 -7.64 -8.42
C LEU A 244 10.48 -7.16 -8.39
N GLY A 245 10.82 -6.08 -9.11
CA GLY A 245 12.18 -5.56 -9.21
C GLY A 245 13.16 -6.54 -9.86
N ALA A 246 12.68 -7.35 -10.80
CA ALA A 246 13.45 -8.41 -11.45
C ALA A 246 14.50 -7.84 -12.40
N ARG A 247 15.59 -8.58 -12.58
CA ARG A 247 16.75 -8.16 -13.37
C ARG A 247 16.68 -8.68 -14.80
N ASN A 248 17.16 -7.88 -15.75
CA ASN A 248 17.24 -8.23 -17.17
C ASN A 248 18.36 -9.24 -17.50
N HIS A 249 18.27 -10.47 -17.01
CA HIS A 249 19.30 -11.47 -17.22
C HIS A 249 19.57 -11.81 -18.69
N ASN A 250 18.60 -11.64 -19.60
CA ASN A 250 18.78 -11.96 -21.01
C ASN A 250 19.27 -10.78 -21.88
N GLY A 251 19.45 -9.58 -21.31
CA GLY A 251 19.87 -8.39 -22.06
C GLY A 251 21.27 -8.51 -22.66
N ALA A 252 21.42 -8.32 -23.98
CA ALA A 252 22.69 -8.45 -24.70
C ALA A 252 23.73 -7.43 -24.24
N ARG A 253 23.28 -6.18 -24.04
CA ARG A 253 24.14 -5.08 -23.65
C ARG A 253 24.78 -5.36 -22.28
N HIS A 254 26.11 -5.43 -22.27
CA HIS A 254 26.93 -5.75 -21.10
C HIS A 254 26.70 -7.16 -20.51
N HIS A 255 26.19 -8.10 -21.32
CA HIS A 255 26.02 -9.48 -20.89
C HIS A 255 27.38 -10.15 -20.61
N PRO A 256 27.60 -10.77 -19.44
CA PRO A 256 28.88 -11.38 -19.08
C PRO A 256 29.17 -12.66 -19.88
N ASN A 257 28.13 -13.37 -20.33
CA ASN A 257 28.25 -14.58 -21.14
C ASN A 257 27.19 -14.67 -22.27
N PRO A 258 27.37 -13.99 -23.41
CA PRO A 258 26.34 -13.85 -24.44
C PRO A 258 25.75 -15.17 -24.97
N ASP A 259 26.47 -16.29 -24.86
CA ASP A 259 26.02 -17.62 -25.31
C ASP A 259 24.91 -18.22 -24.42
N GLU A 260 24.65 -17.66 -23.23
CA GLU A 260 23.59 -18.11 -22.31
C GLU A 260 22.22 -17.49 -22.61
N ARG A 261 22.15 -16.56 -23.57
CA ARG A 261 20.91 -15.87 -23.94
C ARG A 261 19.95 -16.83 -24.65
N VAL A 262 18.67 -16.63 -24.43
CA VAL A 262 17.58 -17.49 -24.92
C VAL A 262 16.58 -16.69 -25.77
N PRO A 263 15.79 -17.37 -26.64
CA PRO A 263 14.71 -16.73 -27.38
C PRO A 263 13.77 -15.95 -26.45
N SER A 264 13.48 -14.72 -26.83
CA SER A 264 12.62 -13.80 -26.09
C SER A 264 12.05 -12.77 -27.04
N LEU A 265 10.82 -12.32 -26.76
CA LEU A 265 10.13 -11.31 -27.57
C LEU A 265 10.85 -9.95 -27.57
N PHE A 266 11.78 -9.73 -26.64
CA PHE A 266 12.54 -8.49 -26.47
C PHE A 266 13.98 -8.58 -27.00
N ALA A 267 14.38 -9.74 -27.51
CA ALA A 267 15.73 -9.94 -28.02
C ALA A 267 15.87 -9.44 -29.47
N GLU A 268 17.07 -9.58 -30.04
CA GLU A 268 17.35 -9.26 -31.43
C GLU A 268 16.50 -10.11 -32.40
N PRO A 269 16.31 -9.66 -33.67
CA PRO A 269 15.31 -10.24 -34.58
C PRO A 269 15.35 -11.77 -34.71
N SER A 270 16.52 -12.40 -34.77
CA SER A 270 16.61 -13.87 -34.87
C SER A 270 16.04 -14.62 -33.68
N LEU A 271 16.19 -14.08 -32.47
CA LEU A 271 15.64 -14.65 -31.23
C LEU A 271 14.17 -14.25 -31.06
N GLN A 272 13.83 -13.03 -31.46
CA GLN A 272 12.48 -12.49 -31.40
C GLN A 272 11.49 -13.23 -32.32
N ASP A 273 11.89 -13.51 -33.56
CA ASP A 273 11.05 -14.24 -34.53
C ASP A 273 10.74 -15.65 -34.04
N GLN A 274 11.75 -16.33 -33.48
CA GLN A 274 11.55 -17.63 -32.85
C GLN A 274 10.62 -17.51 -31.65
N ALA A 275 10.83 -16.51 -30.79
CA ALA A 275 10.05 -16.30 -29.59
C ALA A 275 8.57 -16.07 -29.88
N PHE A 276 8.28 -15.22 -30.87
CA PHE A 276 6.92 -14.94 -31.32
C PHE A 276 6.26 -16.20 -31.88
N ALA A 277 6.93 -16.94 -32.77
CA ALA A 277 6.39 -18.18 -33.34
C ALA A 277 6.12 -19.27 -32.29
N GLU A 278 6.96 -19.35 -31.25
CA GLU A 278 6.89 -20.42 -30.24
C GLU A 278 6.15 -20.01 -28.95
N HIS A 279 5.69 -18.76 -28.83
CA HIS A 279 5.06 -18.19 -27.63
C HIS A 279 5.96 -18.27 -26.38
N VAL A 280 7.24 -17.93 -26.51
CA VAL A 280 8.22 -18.01 -25.42
C VAL A 280 8.82 -16.65 -25.06
N LEU A 281 9.27 -16.53 -23.82
CA LEU A 281 9.95 -15.38 -23.25
C LEU A 281 11.21 -15.85 -22.52
N SER A 282 12.18 -14.95 -22.34
CA SER A 282 13.27 -15.20 -21.39
C SER A 282 12.71 -15.31 -19.97
N PRO A 283 13.36 -16.08 -19.07
CA PRO A 283 12.98 -16.10 -17.65
C PRO A 283 12.94 -14.70 -17.02
N SER A 284 13.90 -13.82 -17.33
CA SER A 284 13.92 -12.46 -16.81
C SER A 284 12.74 -11.62 -17.30
N ALA A 285 12.36 -11.74 -18.56
CA ALA A 285 11.21 -11.00 -19.10
C ALA A 285 9.90 -11.43 -18.41
N MET A 286 9.72 -12.73 -18.16
CA MET A 286 8.58 -13.26 -17.39
C MET A 286 8.56 -12.69 -15.96
N GLU A 287 9.69 -12.72 -15.25
CA GLU A 287 9.77 -12.17 -13.89
C GLU A 287 9.49 -10.66 -13.85
N ILE A 288 9.98 -9.90 -14.84
CA ILE A 288 9.77 -8.44 -14.93
C ILE A 288 8.28 -8.12 -15.10
N ILE A 289 7.56 -8.82 -15.98
CA ILE A 289 6.11 -8.59 -16.15
C ILE A 289 5.26 -9.19 -15.03
N GLY A 290 5.88 -9.82 -14.02
CA GLY A 290 5.23 -10.33 -12.81
C GLY A 290 4.95 -11.84 -12.80
N TRP A 291 5.41 -12.59 -13.81
CA TRP A 291 5.24 -14.04 -13.89
C TRP A 291 6.41 -14.75 -13.21
N ARG A 292 6.38 -14.78 -11.87
CA ARG A 292 7.37 -15.51 -11.06
C ARG A 292 6.66 -16.34 -10.00
N ASP A 293 6.94 -17.64 -9.97
CA ASP A 293 6.54 -18.58 -8.92
C ASP A 293 7.83 -19.21 -8.39
N ALA A 294 8.42 -18.58 -7.37
CA ALA A 294 9.75 -18.92 -6.89
C ALA A 294 9.78 -20.19 -6.02
N ASP A 295 8.66 -20.50 -5.35
CA ASP A 295 8.55 -21.67 -4.47
C ASP A 295 7.88 -22.88 -5.14
N ALA A 296 7.45 -22.73 -6.41
CA ALA A 296 6.80 -23.73 -7.24
C ALA A 296 5.52 -24.27 -6.61
N ASN A 297 4.79 -23.42 -5.88
CA ASN A 297 3.52 -23.79 -5.24
C ASN A 297 2.32 -23.70 -6.22
N GLY A 298 2.56 -23.23 -7.46
CA GLY A 298 1.55 -23.05 -8.49
C GLY A 298 0.86 -21.69 -8.47
N ARG A 299 1.32 -20.76 -7.63
CA ARG A 299 0.85 -19.38 -7.52
C ARG A 299 2.00 -18.43 -7.80
N PHE A 300 1.73 -17.33 -8.48
CA PHE A 300 2.73 -16.28 -8.62
C PHE A 300 3.02 -15.58 -7.28
N ASP A 301 4.29 -15.22 -7.05
CA ASP A 301 4.80 -14.53 -5.87
C ASP A 301 3.99 -13.27 -5.51
N LEU A 302 3.42 -12.60 -6.52
CA LEU A 302 2.56 -11.43 -6.35
C LEU A 302 1.34 -11.70 -5.45
N PHE A 303 0.90 -12.96 -5.42
CA PHE A 303 -0.29 -13.42 -4.72
C PHE A 303 0.04 -14.29 -3.50
N ASP A 304 1.32 -14.51 -3.21
CA ASP A 304 1.79 -15.21 -2.01
C ASP A 304 1.90 -14.29 -0.79
N VAL A 305 0.83 -13.52 -0.58
CA VAL A 305 0.71 -12.64 0.58
C VAL A 305 -0.41 -13.12 1.47
N VAL A 306 -0.07 -13.41 2.72
CA VAL A 306 -1.02 -13.86 3.73
C VAL A 306 -2.09 -12.77 3.93
N PRO A 307 -3.38 -13.06 3.71
CA PRO A 307 -4.44 -12.11 4.00
C PRO A 307 -4.61 -11.95 5.51
N ALA A 308 -5.00 -10.75 5.94
CA ALA A 308 -5.32 -10.48 7.34
C ALA A 308 -6.75 -10.94 7.65
N LEU A 309 -6.97 -11.52 8.83
CA LEU A 309 -8.29 -11.81 9.37
C LEU A 309 -8.34 -11.19 10.77
N THR A 310 -9.29 -10.30 11.00
CA THR A 310 -9.53 -9.65 12.29
C THR A 310 -10.97 -9.88 12.68
N GLY A 311 -11.24 -10.09 13.96
CA GLY A 311 -12.61 -10.31 14.41
C GLY A 311 -12.64 -10.88 15.80
N SER A 312 -13.85 -11.08 16.30
CA SER A 312 -14.06 -11.69 17.60
C SER A 312 -15.19 -12.70 17.52
N GLY A 313 -14.99 -13.81 18.22
CA GLY A 313 -16.06 -14.75 18.49
C GLY A 313 -16.76 -14.41 19.80
N ARG A 314 -18.08 -14.56 19.82
CA ARG A 314 -18.87 -14.58 21.05
C ARG A 314 -19.76 -15.81 21.08
N PHE A 315 -19.89 -16.41 22.26
CA PHE A 315 -20.86 -17.47 22.48
C PHE A 315 -22.14 -16.90 23.10
N ASP A 316 -23.25 -17.00 22.39
CA ASP A 316 -24.58 -16.71 22.94
C ASP A 316 -25.09 -17.95 23.67
N LEU A 317 -25.12 -17.87 25.00
CA LEU A 317 -25.55 -18.96 25.86
C LEU A 317 -27.06 -19.26 25.74
N ALA A 318 -27.89 -18.25 25.46
CA ALA A 318 -29.33 -18.42 25.35
C ALA A 318 -29.71 -19.14 24.05
N GLU A 319 -29.01 -18.80 22.96
CA GLU A 319 -29.24 -19.40 21.64
C GLU A 319 -28.38 -20.65 21.40
N ARG A 320 -27.34 -20.87 22.22
CA ARG A 320 -26.28 -21.88 22.02
C ARG A 320 -25.63 -21.77 20.64
N VAL A 321 -25.31 -20.54 20.24
CA VAL A 321 -24.68 -20.22 18.97
C VAL A 321 -23.38 -19.46 19.23
N TYR A 322 -22.30 -19.93 18.62
CA TYR A 322 -21.08 -19.13 18.49
C TYR A 322 -21.22 -18.22 17.28
N ARG A 323 -20.95 -16.93 17.46
CA ARG A 323 -21.00 -15.92 16.41
C ARG A 323 -19.61 -15.34 16.23
N PHE A 324 -19.07 -15.36 15.03
CA PHE A 324 -17.85 -14.64 14.68
C PHE A 324 -18.26 -13.44 13.84
N ASP A 325 -17.89 -12.25 14.31
CA ASP A 325 -18.04 -10.99 13.59
C ASP A 325 -16.65 -10.39 13.41
N GLY A 326 -16.28 -10.13 12.15
CA GLY A 326 -14.96 -9.69 11.79
C GLY A 326 -14.86 -9.16 10.37
N SER A 327 -13.64 -8.94 9.92
CA SER A 327 -13.33 -8.60 8.53
C SER A 327 -12.04 -9.31 8.12
N SER A 328 -11.93 -9.62 6.83
CA SER A 328 -10.65 -10.02 6.25
C SER A 328 -10.18 -8.98 5.26
N ARG A 329 -8.88 -8.90 5.04
CA ARG A 329 -8.27 -7.99 4.08
C ARG A 329 -7.21 -8.72 3.26
N VAL A 330 -7.31 -8.61 1.94
CA VAL A 330 -6.29 -9.17 1.05
C VAL A 330 -4.92 -8.51 1.29
N GLY A 331 -3.86 -9.32 1.21
CA GLY A 331 -2.49 -8.83 1.23
C GLY A 331 -2.02 -8.38 -0.15
N ALA A 332 -1.07 -7.45 -0.20
CA ALA A 332 -0.43 -7.02 -1.45
C ALA A 332 1.09 -7.04 -1.28
N HIS A 333 1.80 -7.63 -2.24
CA HIS A 333 3.26 -7.71 -2.21
C HIS A 333 3.83 -6.29 -2.33
N GLU A 334 4.97 -5.99 -1.71
CA GLU A 334 5.60 -4.68 -1.90
C GLU A 334 6.02 -4.50 -3.37
N ASN A 335 5.75 -3.32 -3.93
CA ASN A 335 6.20 -3.01 -5.29
C ASN A 335 7.65 -2.52 -5.24
N HIS A 336 8.55 -3.35 -5.76
CA HIS A 336 9.99 -3.11 -5.81
C HIS A 336 10.45 -2.52 -7.14
N ASN A 337 9.52 -2.10 -8.01
CA ASN A 337 9.86 -1.53 -9.30
C ASN A 337 10.72 -0.26 -9.11
N PRO A 338 11.93 -0.19 -9.69
CA PRO A 338 12.73 1.03 -9.67
C PRO A 338 12.09 2.16 -10.49
N ARG A 339 11.16 1.82 -11.39
CA ARG A 339 10.34 2.73 -12.19
C ARG A 339 8.93 2.82 -11.59
N GLY A 340 8.27 3.98 -11.71
CA GLY A 340 6.90 4.16 -11.22
C GLY A 340 6.79 4.61 -9.75
N ARG A 341 5.62 4.39 -9.13
CA ARG A 341 5.24 4.95 -7.82
C ARG A 341 5.50 4.04 -6.62
N GLY A 342 5.81 2.76 -6.86
CA GLY A 342 6.16 1.80 -5.81
C GLY A 342 5.01 1.48 -4.84
N ARG A 343 3.76 1.50 -5.30
CA ARG A 343 2.59 1.16 -4.47
C ARG A 343 2.38 -0.35 -4.40
N ALA A 344 2.12 -0.87 -3.21
CA ALA A 344 1.66 -2.25 -3.04
C ALA A 344 0.22 -2.39 -3.57
N MET A 345 0.02 -3.29 -4.53
CA MET A 345 -1.22 -3.54 -5.24
C MET A 345 -1.46 -5.04 -5.41
N THR A 346 -2.73 -5.44 -5.48
CA THR A 346 -3.10 -6.81 -5.83
C THR A 346 -4.42 -6.86 -6.59
N ILE A 347 -4.55 -7.84 -7.47
CA ILE A 347 -5.81 -8.22 -8.14
C ILE A 347 -6.47 -9.42 -7.46
N ASP A 348 -5.87 -9.94 -6.39
CA ASP A 348 -6.46 -10.98 -5.57
C ASP A 348 -7.57 -10.39 -4.68
N ALA A 349 -8.48 -11.24 -4.24
CA ALA A 349 -9.61 -10.87 -3.41
C ALA A 349 -9.93 -12.01 -2.44
N ILE A 350 -10.68 -11.75 -1.39
CA ILE A 350 -11.20 -12.78 -0.49
C ILE A 350 -12.58 -13.22 -0.98
N ASP A 351 -12.73 -14.52 -1.24
CA ASP A 351 -13.96 -15.13 -1.74
C ASP A 351 -14.43 -16.31 -0.89
N LEU A 352 -13.65 -16.69 0.12
CA LEU A 352 -13.97 -17.83 0.96
C LEU A 352 -13.58 -17.59 2.41
N VAL A 353 -14.48 -17.95 3.32
CA VAL A 353 -14.18 -18.11 4.75
C VAL A 353 -14.39 -19.57 5.11
N GLN A 354 -13.44 -20.14 5.82
CA GLN A 354 -13.51 -21.51 6.30
C GLN A 354 -13.59 -21.54 7.82
N HIS A 355 -14.41 -22.44 8.35
CA HIS A 355 -14.46 -22.69 9.79
C HIS A 355 -14.37 -24.17 10.11
N ARG A 356 -13.91 -24.50 11.32
CA ARG A 356 -13.97 -25.87 11.87
C ARG A 356 -14.12 -25.86 13.38
N THR A 357 -14.58 -26.97 13.93
CA THR A 357 -14.72 -27.18 15.38
C THR A 357 -13.94 -28.41 15.80
N ASN A 358 -13.21 -28.33 16.91
CA ASN A 358 -12.48 -29.43 17.54
C ASN A 358 -11.52 -30.18 16.60
N GLY A 359 -10.86 -29.45 15.70
CA GLY A 359 -9.91 -30.02 14.74
C GLY A 359 -10.55 -30.88 13.65
N GLY A 360 -11.85 -30.75 13.41
CA GLY A 360 -12.54 -31.40 12.28
C GLY A 360 -12.10 -30.88 10.90
N SER A 361 -12.77 -31.34 9.84
CA SER A 361 -12.56 -30.81 8.50
C SER A 361 -12.99 -29.35 8.41
N TRP A 362 -12.32 -28.57 7.58
CA TRP A 362 -12.75 -27.22 7.22
C TRP A 362 -14.08 -27.26 6.47
N ILE A 363 -14.96 -26.32 6.81
CA ILE A 363 -16.26 -26.10 6.19
C ILE A 363 -16.23 -24.74 5.51
N ASP A 364 -16.61 -24.72 4.24
CA ASP A 364 -16.53 -23.56 3.36
C ASP A 364 -17.78 -22.68 3.48
N VAL A 365 -17.56 -21.37 3.54
CA VAL A 365 -18.57 -20.32 3.47
C VAL A 365 -18.14 -19.37 2.36
N GLU A 366 -18.75 -19.54 1.19
CA GLU A 366 -18.50 -18.72 0.01
C GLU A 366 -18.92 -17.26 0.25
N LEU A 367 -18.07 -16.35 -0.16
CA LEU A 367 -18.29 -14.91 -0.19
C LEU A 367 -18.33 -14.42 -1.65
N THR A 368 -18.91 -13.24 -1.85
CA THR A 368 -18.64 -12.51 -3.09
C THR A 368 -17.21 -11.97 -3.02
N PRO A 369 -16.35 -12.19 -4.04
CA PRO A 369 -14.97 -11.69 -4.05
C PRO A 369 -14.89 -10.22 -3.68
N ASN A 370 -14.15 -9.90 -2.63
CA ASN A 370 -13.96 -8.53 -2.15
C ASN A 370 -12.56 -8.37 -1.56
N HIS A 371 -11.98 -7.19 -1.67
CA HIS A 371 -10.66 -6.88 -1.08
C HIS A 371 -10.70 -6.84 0.45
N VAL A 372 -11.83 -6.40 1.02
CA VAL A 372 -12.04 -6.26 2.47
C VAL A 372 -13.45 -6.71 2.89
N PRO A 373 -13.82 -8.00 2.78
CA PRO A 373 -15.16 -8.43 3.16
C PRO A 373 -15.39 -8.37 4.68
N GLU A 374 -16.59 -7.94 5.05
CA GLU A 374 -17.15 -8.21 6.39
C GLU A 374 -17.53 -9.69 6.49
N ILE A 375 -17.24 -10.30 7.64
CA ILE A 375 -17.45 -11.71 7.90
C ILE A 375 -18.39 -11.85 9.09
N HIS A 376 -19.52 -12.51 8.83
CA HIS A 376 -20.51 -12.84 9.85
C HIS A 376 -20.79 -14.35 9.81
N LEU A 377 -20.25 -15.09 10.76
CA LEU A 377 -20.50 -16.53 10.92
C LEU A 377 -21.41 -16.78 12.12
N SER A 378 -22.30 -17.76 11.99
CA SER A 378 -23.15 -18.23 13.08
C SER A 378 -23.13 -19.76 13.11
N LEU A 379 -22.49 -20.31 14.13
CA LEU A 379 -22.20 -21.73 14.28
C LEU A 379 -22.98 -22.31 15.48
N PRO A 380 -23.94 -23.22 15.26
CA PRO A 380 -24.64 -23.88 16.36
C PRO A 380 -23.69 -24.73 17.22
N MET A 381 -23.80 -24.61 18.55
CA MET A 381 -23.00 -25.37 19.53
C MET A 381 -23.93 -26.15 20.48
N PRO A 382 -24.59 -27.22 20.00
CA PRO A 382 -25.62 -27.92 20.75
C PRO A 382 -25.06 -28.85 21.84
N GLN A 383 -23.81 -29.29 21.71
CA GLN A 383 -23.17 -30.16 22.69
C GLN A 383 -22.55 -29.31 23.81
N ALA A 384 -22.55 -29.84 25.03
CA ALA A 384 -21.87 -29.23 26.15
C ALA A 384 -20.40 -29.69 26.21
N GLY A 385 -19.57 -28.91 26.87
CA GLY A 385 -18.13 -29.12 27.03
C GLY A 385 -17.30 -28.04 26.34
N VAL A 386 -15.99 -28.22 26.41
CA VAL A 386 -15.02 -27.31 25.81
C VAL A 386 -14.91 -27.57 24.31
N HIS A 387 -15.16 -26.52 23.53
CA HIS A 387 -15.02 -26.54 22.07
C HIS A 387 -13.96 -25.54 21.63
N ARG A 388 -13.10 -25.95 20.69
CA ARG A 388 -12.21 -25.05 19.96
C ARG A 388 -12.81 -24.75 18.61
N VAL A 389 -13.15 -23.49 18.36
CA VAL A 389 -13.66 -23.00 17.08
C VAL A 389 -12.53 -22.28 16.37
N GLU A 390 -12.33 -22.59 15.09
CA GLU A 390 -11.30 -21.98 14.26
C GLU A 390 -11.93 -21.39 13.00
N VAL A 391 -11.48 -20.20 12.61
CA VAL A 391 -11.91 -19.48 11.42
C VAL A 391 -10.68 -19.01 10.64
N ARG A 392 -10.71 -19.09 9.31
CA ARG A 392 -9.69 -18.51 8.43
C ARG A 392 -10.32 -17.99 7.14
N ALA A 393 -9.72 -16.97 6.55
CA ALA A 393 -10.09 -16.48 5.23
C ALA A 393 -9.18 -17.11 4.16
N VAL A 394 -9.70 -17.23 2.95
CA VAL A 394 -8.99 -17.74 1.77
C VAL A 394 -9.24 -16.78 0.60
N THR A 395 -8.20 -16.50 -0.17
CA THR A 395 -8.30 -15.64 -1.34
C THR A 395 -8.75 -16.41 -2.59
N THR A 396 -9.13 -15.67 -3.64
CA THR A 396 -9.48 -16.22 -4.96
C THR A 396 -8.36 -17.04 -5.59
N ARG A 397 -7.10 -16.80 -5.15
CA ARG A 397 -5.92 -17.57 -5.56
C ARG A 397 -5.42 -18.54 -4.51
N GLY A 398 -6.17 -18.70 -3.41
CA GLY A 398 -5.95 -19.70 -2.38
C GLY A 398 -4.97 -19.31 -1.27
N ALA A 399 -4.57 -18.04 -1.15
CA ALA A 399 -3.76 -17.60 -0.02
C ALA A 399 -4.61 -17.65 1.24
N VAL A 400 -4.06 -18.12 2.36
CA VAL A 400 -4.83 -18.44 3.56
C VAL A 400 -4.39 -17.53 4.72
N SER A 401 -5.35 -16.95 5.43
CA SER A 401 -5.06 -16.10 6.60
C SER A 401 -4.49 -16.89 7.77
N ALA A 402 -3.96 -16.18 8.76
CA ALA A 402 -3.81 -16.73 10.10
C ALA A 402 -5.17 -17.25 10.61
N ILE A 403 -5.12 -18.29 11.46
CA ILE A 403 -6.31 -18.91 12.03
C ILE A 403 -6.75 -18.11 13.26
N HIS A 404 -7.94 -17.51 13.21
CA HIS A 404 -8.63 -17.05 14.41
C HIS A 404 -9.12 -18.27 15.19
N ALA A 405 -8.83 -18.35 16.49
CA ALA A 405 -9.19 -19.51 17.28
C ALA A 405 -9.74 -19.13 18.65
N ASP A 406 -10.99 -19.52 18.91
CA ASP A 406 -11.62 -19.36 20.21
C ASP A 406 -11.78 -20.69 20.91
N VAL A 407 -11.64 -20.67 22.23
CA VAL A 407 -12.01 -21.79 23.10
C VAL A 407 -13.23 -21.37 23.89
N ILE A 408 -14.35 -22.04 23.65
CA ILE A 408 -15.61 -21.79 24.36
C ILE A 408 -15.95 -22.98 25.23
N ASP A 409 -16.38 -22.72 26.46
CA ASP A 409 -16.96 -23.75 27.33
C ASP A 409 -18.47 -23.64 27.27
N VAL A 410 -19.12 -24.63 26.66
CA VAL A 410 -20.57 -24.67 26.52
C VAL A 410 -21.13 -25.44 27.72
N PRO A 411 -21.85 -24.79 28.64
CA PRO A 411 -22.28 -25.46 29.86
C PRO A 411 -23.40 -26.48 29.60
N ASP A 412 -23.48 -27.49 30.46
CA ASP A 412 -24.55 -28.49 30.49
C ASP A 412 -25.95 -27.87 30.81
N ALA A 413 -26.01 -26.63 31.34
CA ALA A 413 -27.23 -25.91 31.76
C ALA A 413 -27.03 -24.36 31.71
N PRO A 414 -28.10 -23.51 31.77
CA PRO A 414 -27.97 -22.05 31.85
C PRO A 414 -27.20 -21.61 33.12
N PRO A 415 -26.66 -20.37 33.20
CA PRO A 415 -25.51 -20.06 34.04
C PRO A 415 -25.74 -20.28 35.54
N ALA A 416 -24.66 -20.72 36.20
CA ALA A 416 -24.56 -21.10 37.61
C ALA A 416 -24.80 -19.94 38.61
N GLU A 417 -25.03 -20.31 39.87
CA GLU A 417 -25.65 -19.53 40.94
C GLU A 417 -24.93 -18.21 41.29
N VAL A 418 -25.73 -17.14 41.44
CA VAL A 418 -25.29 -15.82 41.91
C VAL A 418 -24.83 -15.91 43.37
N ARG A 419 -23.55 -15.63 43.68
CA ARG A 419 -23.08 -15.53 45.09
C ARG A 419 -23.76 -14.40 45.84
N SER A 420 -23.87 -13.25 45.19
CA SER A 420 -24.62 -12.11 45.71
C SER A 420 -24.97 -11.15 44.58
N ALA A 421 -26.12 -10.48 44.72
CA ALA A 421 -26.54 -9.38 43.86
C ALA A 421 -26.94 -8.19 44.71
N ALA A 422 -26.63 -6.98 44.22
CA ALA A 422 -27.02 -5.74 44.84
C ALA A 422 -27.45 -4.73 43.78
N VAL A 423 -28.30 -3.80 44.19
CA VAL A 423 -28.67 -2.62 43.40
C VAL A 423 -28.35 -1.41 44.24
N ILE A 424 -27.52 -0.51 43.72
CA ILE A 424 -27.18 0.75 44.39
C ILE A 424 -27.67 1.94 43.58
N SER A 425 -28.09 2.98 44.29
CA SER A 425 -28.41 4.28 43.69
C SER A 425 -28.00 5.42 44.61
N GLY A 426 -27.80 6.62 44.06
CA GLY A 426 -27.43 7.78 44.86
C GLY A 426 -26.07 7.62 45.56
N ARG A 427 -25.95 7.93 46.86
CA ARG A 427 -24.65 7.88 47.58
C ARG A 427 -24.36 6.52 48.24
N GLU A 428 -25.08 5.47 47.85
CA GLU A 428 -24.89 4.12 48.37
C GLU A 428 -23.55 3.53 47.90
N VAL A 429 -22.96 2.70 48.75
CA VAL A 429 -21.70 2.00 48.50
C VAL A 429 -21.95 0.52 48.76
N HIS A 430 -21.72 -0.32 47.75
CA HIS A 430 -21.73 -1.76 47.90
C HIS A 430 -20.33 -2.26 48.25
N ARG A 431 -20.26 -3.25 49.14
CA ARG A 431 -19.02 -3.89 49.60
C ARG A 431 -19.09 -5.36 49.27
N PHE A 432 -18.01 -5.90 48.72
CA PHE A 432 -17.90 -7.31 48.35
C PHE A 432 -16.46 -7.77 48.55
N VAL A 433 -16.21 -9.06 48.28
CA VAL A 433 -14.88 -9.67 48.35
C VAL A 433 -14.67 -10.45 47.06
N ASP A 434 -13.57 -10.18 46.37
CA ASP A 434 -13.11 -10.91 45.18
C ASP A 434 -12.59 -12.32 45.55
N ALA A 435 -12.40 -13.23 44.58
CA ALA A 435 -12.01 -14.63 44.82
C ALA A 435 -10.69 -14.78 45.57
N ASP A 436 -9.75 -13.88 45.33
CA ASP A 436 -8.43 -13.87 45.95
C ASP A 436 -8.44 -13.28 47.37
N GLY A 437 -9.60 -12.79 47.83
CA GLY A 437 -9.77 -12.15 49.12
C GLY A 437 -9.60 -10.64 49.12
N THR A 438 -9.41 -10.00 47.95
CA THR A 438 -9.39 -8.55 47.82
C THR A 438 -10.78 -7.99 48.16
N ARG A 439 -10.84 -7.10 49.15
CA ARG A 439 -12.09 -6.43 49.54
C ARG A 439 -12.30 -5.22 48.66
N GLY A 440 -13.45 -5.15 48.00
CA GLY A 440 -13.77 -4.09 47.05
C GLY A 440 -14.97 -3.25 47.44
N THR A 441 -15.04 -2.04 46.87
CA THR A 441 -16.23 -1.19 46.89
C THR A 441 -16.67 -0.78 45.50
N VAL A 442 -17.99 -0.76 45.28
CA VAL A 442 -18.62 -0.14 44.12
C VAL A 442 -19.52 1.00 44.58
N SER A 443 -19.41 2.17 43.93
CA SER A 443 -20.26 3.33 44.23
C SER A 443 -20.62 4.11 42.97
N LEU A 444 -21.81 4.73 42.96
CA LEU A 444 -22.32 5.47 41.81
C LEU A 444 -22.69 6.91 42.20
N LYS A 445 -21.80 7.89 42.00
CA LYS A 445 -22.09 9.30 42.35
C LYS A 445 -22.79 10.02 41.20
N GLY A 446 -24.10 10.24 41.30
CA GLY A 446 -24.88 11.01 40.33
C GLY A 446 -26.28 10.45 40.15
N ALA A 447 -26.89 10.73 38.99
CA ALA A 447 -28.13 10.07 38.58
C ALA A 447 -27.83 8.64 38.10
N GLY A 448 -28.81 7.76 38.24
CA GLY A 448 -28.72 6.39 37.74
C GLY A 448 -28.69 5.32 38.83
N VAL A 449 -28.72 4.09 38.36
CA VAL A 449 -28.77 2.88 39.18
C VAL A 449 -27.71 1.92 38.65
N ALA A 450 -26.94 1.31 39.55
CA ALA A 450 -26.02 0.23 39.21
C ALA A 450 -26.53 -1.09 39.78
N GLN A 451 -26.74 -2.07 38.91
CA GLN A 451 -26.92 -3.46 39.27
C GLN A 451 -25.55 -4.13 39.33
N ILE A 452 -25.29 -4.85 40.41
CA ILE A 452 -24.01 -5.48 40.72
C ILE A 452 -24.29 -6.96 40.93
N VAL A 453 -23.58 -7.80 40.20
CA VAL A 453 -23.57 -9.25 40.38
C VAL A 453 -22.15 -9.67 40.69
N VAL A 454 -21.97 -10.43 41.76
CA VAL A 454 -20.69 -11.06 42.12
C VAL A 454 -20.80 -12.52 41.76
N GLY A 455 -19.98 -12.97 40.80
CA GLY A 455 -19.94 -14.36 40.34
C GLY A 455 -19.32 -15.31 41.36
N ASP A 456 -19.36 -16.62 41.09
CA ASP A 456 -18.78 -17.66 41.94
C ASP A 456 -17.26 -17.57 42.09
N HIS A 457 -16.60 -16.85 41.21
CA HIS A 457 -15.17 -16.54 41.29
C HIS A 457 -14.92 -15.10 41.78
N GLY A 458 -15.88 -14.47 42.46
CA GLY A 458 -15.71 -13.15 43.08
C GLY A 458 -15.64 -11.96 42.11
N ALA A 459 -15.54 -12.22 40.81
CA ALA A 459 -15.51 -11.20 39.78
C ALA A 459 -16.86 -10.48 39.61
N LEU A 460 -16.78 -9.22 39.20
CA LEU A 460 -17.91 -8.31 39.09
C LEU A 460 -18.50 -8.27 37.68
N SER A 461 -19.82 -8.40 37.60
CA SER A 461 -20.61 -7.98 36.46
C SER A 461 -21.48 -6.78 36.85
N LEU A 462 -21.35 -5.68 36.10
CA LEU A 462 -21.96 -4.38 36.39
C LEU A 462 -22.88 -3.93 35.25
N SER A 463 -24.12 -3.57 35.57
CA SER A 463 -25.06 -2.97 34.62
C SER A 463 -25.60 -1.66 35.16
N LEU A 464 -25.33 -0.56 34.45
CA LEU A 464 -25.75 0.79 34.82
C LEU A 464 -26.84 1.27 33.89
N ARG A 465 -27.89 1.90 34.46
CA ARG A 465 -28.97 2.54 33.70
C ARG A 465 -29.36 3.88 34.31
N ASP A 466 -30.12 4.67 33.54
CA ASP A 466 -30.60 6.01 33.94
C ASP A 466 -29.46 6.97 34.33
N THR A 467 -28.27 6.77 33.76
CA THR A 467 -27.06 7.56 34.03
C THR A 467 -26.99 8.81 33.14
N ASP A 468 -26.30 9.86 33.63
CA ASP A 468 -26.09 11.08 32.86
C ASP A 468 -24.63 11.55 32.85
N ALA A 469 -24.33 12.57 32.03
CA ALA A 469 -22.98 13.13 31.87
C ALA A 469 -22.37 13.76 33.14
N ARG A 470 -23.03 13.71 34.29
CA ARG A 470 -22.54 14.11 35.63
C ARG A 470 -22.25 12.91 36.52
N THR A 471 -22.76 11.72 36.18
CA THR A 471 -22.62 10.48 36.94
C THR A 471 -21.20 9.93 36.89
N THR A 472 -20.72 9.41 38.01
CA THR A 472 -19.40 8.77 38.14
C THR A 472 -19.54 7.41 38.78
N LEU A 473 -19.13 6.36 38.06
CA LEU A 473 -18.93 5.02 38.62
C LEU A 473 -17.54 4.95 39.24
N ARG A 474 -17.43 4.39 40.44
CA ARG A 474 -16.16 4.11 41.08
C ARG A 474 -16.09 2.68 41.60
N VAL A 475 -14.99 2.00 41.29
CA VAL A 475 -14.64 0.66 41.77
C VAL A 475 -13.26 0.76 42.42
N ASN A 476 -13.14 0.41 43.70
CA ASN A 476 -11.87 0.48 44.43
C ASN A 476 -11.57 -0.85 45.11
N ALA A 477 -10.29 -1.15 45.27
CA ALA A 477 -9.80 -2.13 46.22
C ALA A 477 -9.50 -1.43 47.56
N ASP A 478 -10.00 -1.99 48.66
CA ASP A 478 -9.78 -1.43 50.01
C ASP A 478 -8.58 -2.10 50.71
N ALA A 479 -8.54 -3.45 50.76
CA ALA A 479 -7.47 -4.25 51.38
C ALA A 479 -7.62 -5.75 51.10
N GLY A 480 -6.53 -6.51 51.25
CA GLY A 480 -6.50 -7.98 51.06
C GLY A 480 -6.12 -8.39 49.64
N GLY A 481 -5.94 -9.70 49.43
CA GLY A 481 -5.62 -10.31 48.12
C GLY A 481 -4.42 -9.67 47.41
N ASP A 482 -4.51 -9.56 46.08
CA ASP A 482 -3.57 -8.89 45.18
C ASP A 482 -3.82 -7.38 45.03
N GLY A 483 -4.92 -6.87 45.60
CA GLY A 483 -5.29 -5.46 45.50
C GLY A 483 -5.87 -5.07 44.13
N ARG A 484 -6.35 -6.03 43.35
CA ARG A 484 -7.13 -5.84 42.12
C ARG A 484 -8.56 -6.33 42.30
N ILE A 485 -9.47 -5.70 41.58
CA ILE A 485 -10.86 -6.13 41.45
C ILE A 485 -11.10 -6.62 40.04
N ALA A 486 -11.41 -7.91 39.86
CA ALA A 486 -11.79 -8.45 38.57
C ALA A 486 -13.18 -7.95 38.14
N ILE A 487 -13.26 -7.35 36.95
CA ILE A 487 -14.52 -7.00 36.28
C ILE A 487 -14.67 -7.88 35.05
N GLU A 488 -15.68 -8.75 35.06
CA GLU A 488 -16.05 -9.62 33.94
C GLU A 488 -16.86 -8.88 32.88
N SER A 489 -17.77 -7.99 33.30
CA SER A 489 -18.56 -7.20 32.35
C SER A 489 -18.96 -5.84 32.95
N LEU A 490 -19.00 -4.82 32.10
CA LEU A 490 -19.50 -3.49 32.45
C LEU A 490 -20.36 -2.90 31.32
N THR A 491 -21.67 -3.02 31.46
CA THR A 491 -22.62 -2.39 30.54
C THR A 491 -23.15 -1.09 31.13
N ILE A 492 -23.06 0.00 30.37
CA ILE A 492 -23.54 1.32 30.75
C ILE A 492 -24.57 1.78 29.71
N ASP A 493 -25.85 1.70 30.08
CA ASP A 493 -26.93 2.29 29.31
C ASP A 493 -27.17 3.74 29.75
N GLY A 494 -26.49 4.66 29.07
CA GLY A 494 -26.53 6.09 29.32
C GLY A 494 -25.17 6.75 29.20
N SER A 495 -25.09 7.99 29.65
CA SER A 495 -23.84 8.77 29.62
C SER A 495 -23.19 8.81 31.00
N LEU A 496 -21.88 8.96 31.06
CA LEU A 496 -21.12 9.14 32.29
C LEU A 496 -20.15 10.31 32.21
N LYS A 497 -19.98 10.99 33.34
CA LYS A 497 -18.83 11.87 33.55
C LYS A 497 -17.54 11.06 33.64
N ALA A 498 -17.54 9.97 34.40
CA ALA A 498 -16.35 9.18 34.63
C ALA A 498 -16.62 7.73 35.03
N VAL A 499 -15.73 6.84 34.60
CA VAL A 499 -15.48 5.54 35.23
C VAL A 499 -14.12 5.63 35.92
N ASP A 500 -14.09 5.39 37.23
CA ASP A 500 -12.90 5.50 38.07
C ASP A 500 -12.64 4.15 38.75
N ALA A 501 -11.84 3.32 38.10
CA ALA A 501 -11.57 1.94 38.50
C ALA A 501 -10.07 1.63 38.38
N ALA A 502 -9.24 2.50 38.98
CA ALA A 502 -7.79 2.37 38.95
C ALA A 502 -7.25 1.10 39.64
N ASP A 503 -8.04 0.51 40.54
CA ASP A 503 -7.71 -0.75 41.22
C ASP A 503 -8.41 -1.96 40.57
N ALA A 504 -9.03 -1.79 39.40
CA ALA A 504 -9.73 -2.88 38.71
C ALA A 504 -8.93 -3.45 37.54
N ALA A 505 -9.10 -4.76 37.33
CA ALA A 505 -8.69 -5.48 36.14
C ALA A 505 -9.93 -5.81 35.31
N LEU A 506 -10.06 -5.21 34.12
CA LEU A 506 -11.12 -5.54 33.18
C LEU A 506 -10.70 -6.80 32.40
N ARG A 507 -11.47 -7.88 32.53
CA ARG A 507 -11.22 -9.19 31.91
C ARG A 507 -12.23 -9.57 30.83
N GLY A 508 -13.19 -8.68 30.57
CA GLY A 508 -14.23 -8.92 29.59
C GLY A 508 -14.78 -7.60 29.05
N GLU A 509 -16.01 -7.63 28.54
CA GLU A 509 -16.55 -6.53 27.75
C GLU A 509 -16.98 -5.33 28.60
N MET A 510 -16.66 -4.13 28.11
CA MET A 510 -17.23 -2.87 28.57
C MET A 510 -17.95 -2.16 27.42
N VAL A 511 -19.25 -1.90 27.58
CA VAL A 511 -20.06 -1.18 26.59
C VAL A 511 -20.64 0.09 27.19
N VAL A 512 -20.48 1.21 26.50
CA VAL A 512 -21.10 2.49 26.85
C VAL A 512 -22.00 2.96 25.72
N SER A 513 -23.32 2.95 25.92
CA SER A 513 -24.29 3.38 24.90
C SER A 513 -24.27 4.89 24.65
N GLY A 514 -23.93 5.69 25.68
CA GLY A 514 -23.90 7.15 25.64
C GLY A 514 -22.49 7.76 25.64
N GLN A 515 -22.40 9.02 26.07
CA GLN A 515 -21.13 9.75 26.12
C GLN A 515 -20.33 9.38 27.36
N LEU A 516 -19.01 9.22 27.22
CA LEU A 516 -18.07 9.11 28.33
C LEU A 516 -17.05 10.25 28.27
N ARG A 517 -16.83 10.92 29.40
CA ARG A 517 -15.84 12.01 29.46
C ARG A 517 -14.47 11.56 29.98
N GLN A 518 -14.43 10.63 30.92
CA GLN A 518 -13.17 10.13 31.48
C GLN A 518 -13.28 8.65 31.85
N MET A 519 -12.21 7.90 31.61
CA MET A 519 -12.07 6.53 32.09
C MET A 519 -10.71 6.35 32.76
N THR A 520 -10.69 5.61 33.85
CA THR A 520 -9.46 5.15 34.49
C THR A 520 -9.62 3.67 34.84
N LEU A 521 -8.77 2.82 34.27
CA LEU A 521 -8.68 1.39 34.53
C LEU A 521 -7.26 1.07 34.99
N GLY A 522 -7.12 0.17 35.97
CA GLY A 522 -5.82 -0.27 36.47
C GLY A 522 -5.15 -1.26 35.53
N GLU A 523 -5.94 -2.20 35.02
CA GLU A 523 -5.45 -3.29 34.18
C GLU A 523 -6.54 -3.73 33.20
N VAL A 524 -6.15 -4.17 32.01
CA VAL A 524 -7.05 -4.72 31.00
C VAL A 524 -6.38 -5.95 30.39
N GLU A 525 -7.08 -7.08 30.40
CA GLU A 525 -6.63 -8.37 29.88
C GLU A 525 -7.70 -8.93 28.91
N GLY A 526 -7.40 -9.06 27.62
CA GLY A 526 -8.25 -9.76 26.63
C GLY A 526 -9.66 -9.17 26.50
N GLY A 527 -9.79 -7.84 26.61
CA GLY A 527 -11.08 -7.15 26.77
C GLY A 527 -11.49 -6.34 25.54
N VAL A 528 -12.80 -6.14 25.36
CA VAL A 528 -13.36 -5.20 24.39
C VAL A 528 -13.96 -4.01 25.11
N ILE A 529 -13.61 -2.80 24.71
CA ILE A 529 -14.22 -1.56 25.19
C ILE A 529 -14.89 -0.84 24.02
N GLU A 530 -16.21 -0.79 24.02
CA GLU A 530 -16.99 -0.10 23.00
C GLU A 530 -17.69 1.14 23.58
N ILE A 531 -17.47 2.31 22.97
CA ILE A 531 -18.11 3.57 23.36
C ILE A 531 -18.87 4.16 22.17
N ARG A 532 -20.19 3.99 22.18
CA ARG A 532 -21.10 4.28 21.05
C ARG A 532 -21.59 5.73 20.97
N GLY A 533 -21.39 6.52 22.03
CA GLY A 533 -21.86 7.91 22.09
C GLY A 533 -21.21 8.82 21.03
N VAL A 534 -21.95 9.82 20.55
CA VAL A 534 -21.47 10.81 19.56
C VAL A 534 -21.67 12.25 20.05
N GLY A 535 -21.02 13.21 19.39
CA GLY A 535 -21.30 14.65 19.56
C GLY A 535 -20.91 15.25 20.93
N ALA A 536 -19.96 14.63 21.63
CA ALA A 536 -19.49 15.17 22.91
C ALA A 536 -18.81 16.54 22.73
N LYS A 537 -19.17 17.52 23.56
CA LYS A 537 -18.57 18.87 23.53
C LYS A 537 -17.09 18.90 23.91
N ARG A 538 -16.58 17.84 24.55
CA ARG A 538 -15.21 17.68 25.02
C ARG A 538 -14.74 16.27 24.68
N GLY A 539 -13.49 16.13 24.25
CA GLY A 539 -12.92 14.82 23.97
C GLY A 539 -12.73 13.96 25.22
N LEU A 540 -12.74 12.65 24.99
CA LEU A 540 -12.59 11.58 25.97
C LEU A 540 -11.17 11.55 26.56
N LYS A 541 -11.07 11.33 27.88
CA LYS A 541 -9.79 11.17 28.58
C LYS A 541 -9.64 9.77 29.13
N LEU A 542 -8.64 9.05 28.67
CA LEU A 542 -8.37 7.68 29.04
C LEU A 542 -7.06 7.59 29.81
N ARG A 543 -7.10 6.83 30.91
CA ARG A 543 -5.93 6.41 31.67
C ARG A 543 -6.05 4.91 31.90
N LEU A 544 -5.21 4.14 31.25
CA LEU A 544 -5.12 2.70 31.44
C LEU A 544 -3.80 2.43 32.15
N GLY A 545 -3.75 1.44 33.04
CA GLY A 545 -2.47 0.95 33.55
C GLY A 545 -1.87 -0.02 32.54
N GLN A 546 -1.72 -1.28 32.95
CA GLN A 546 -1.22 -2.34 32.06
C GLN A 546 -2.35 -2.83 31.17
N VAL A 547 -2.07 -2.90 29.87
CA VAL A 547 -3.02 -3.37 28.86
C VAL A 547 -2.37 -4.55 28.14
N ALA A 548 -3.13 -5.63 28.00
CA ALA A 548 -2.80 -6.79 27.20
C ALA A 548 -4.03 -7.13 26.34
N ASP A 549 -3.87 -7.11 25.02
CA ASP A 549 -4.88 -7.58 24.05
C ASP A 549 -6.24 -6.88 24.27
N LEU A 550 -6.28 -5.58 23.95
CA LEU A 550 -7.47 -4.73 24.13
C LEU A 550 -7.93 -4.18 22.80
N VAL A 551 -9.18 -4.47 22.43
CA VAL A 551 -9.87 -3.74 21.37
C VAL A 551 -10.69 -2.59 21.97
N LEU A 552 -10.29 -1.36 21.67
CA LEU A 552 -10.94 -0.11 22.05
C LEU A 552 -11.53 0.58 20.81
N ASP A 553 -12.84 0.42 20.62
CA ASP A 553 -13.63 1.12 19.61
C ASP A 553 -14.41 2.27 20.26
N THR A 554 -14.18 3.50 19.81
CA THR A 554 -14.96 4.65 20.26
C THR A 554 -15.39 5.56 19.13
N ARG A 555 -16.67 5.98 19.17
CA ARG A 555 -17.19 7.06 18.31
C ARG A 555 -16.91 8.47 18.85
N LEU A 556 -16.17 8.59 19.94
CA LEU A 556 -15.79 9.86 20.55
C LEU A 556 -14.34 10.23 20.21
N ALA A 557 -14.11 11.50 19.92
CA ALA A 557 -12.75 12.04 19.85
C ALA A 557 -12.01 11.87 21.18
N ILE A 558 -10.78 11.35 21.14
CA ILE A 558 -9.92 11.18 22.31
C ILE A 558 -9.06 12.43 22.51
N ASP A 559 -9.28 13.14 23.61
CA ASP A 559 -8.46 14.30 24.01
C ASP A 559 -7.09 13.87 24.56
N SER A 560 -7.05 12.77 25.31
CA SER A 560 -5.82 12.19 25.83
C SER A 560 -5.98 10.71 26.17
N LEU A 561 -5.11 9.86 25.64
CA LEU A 561 -4.90 8.48 26.04
C LEU A 561 -3.53 8.37 26.73
N SER A 562 -3.52 7.81 27.93
CA SER A 562 -2.30 7.52 28.69
C SER A 562 -2.34 6.07 29.13
N VAL A 563 -1.30 5.30 28.81
CA VAL A 563 -1.15 3.91 29.24
C VAL A 563 0.15 3.70 30.01
N GLU A 564 0.19 2.73 30.93
CA GLU A 564 1.44 2.30 31.56
C GLU A 564 2.25 1.49 30.57
N SER A 565 1.64 0.47 29.97
CA SER A 565 2.16 -0.30 28.84
C SER A 565 0.98 -0.89 28.07
N TRP A 566 1.18 -1.15 26.79
CA TRP A 566 0.22 -1.90 25.96
C TRP A 566 0.98 -3.01 25.26
N ARG A 567 0.63 -4.25 25.59
CA ARG A 567 1.12 -5.44 24.91
C ARG A 567 0.04 -5.99 24.01
N ASP A 568 0.43 -6.37 22.82
CA ASP A 568 -0.47 -6.90 21.82
C ASP A 568 0.16 -8.15 21.21
N PRO A 569 -0.44 -9.35 21.41
CA PRO A 569 0.10 -10.60 20.90
C PRO A 569 -0.31 -10.92 19.46
N ASP A 570 -1.22 -10.15 18.86
CA ASP A 570 -1.73 -10.39 17.51
C ASP A 570 -1.56 -9.16 16.60
N ASP A 571 -2.20 -9.17 15.42
CA ASP A 571 -2.10 -8.11 14.41
C ASP A 571 -3.46 -7.39 14.22
N ALA A 572 -4.39 -7.52 15.18
CA ALA A 572 -5.70 -6.88 15.11
C ALA A 572 -5.63 -5.40 15.51
N ILE A 573 -6.52 -4.57 14.95
CA ILE A 573 -6.54 -3.15 15.31
C ILE A 573 -7.05 -2.97 16.74
N ASP A 574 -6.15 -2.56 17.66
CA ASP A 574 -6.50 -2.30 19.05
C ASP A 574 -7.28 -1.00 19.27
N LEU A 575 -7.01 0.05 18.49
CA LEU A 575 -7.58 1.38 18.74
C LEU A 575 -8.22 1.98 17.49
N VAL A 576 -9.56 2.07 17.52
CA VAL A 576 -10.33 2.79 16.49
C VAL A 576 -10.95 4.04 17.12
N ALA A 577 -10.58 5.22 16.58
CA ALA A 577 -11.14 6.49 17.05
C ALA A 577 -11.25 7.56 15.96
N PRO A 578 -12.32 8.39 15.93
CA PRO A 578 -12.46 9.47 14.95
C PRO A 578 -11.37 10.54 15.02
N SER A 579 -10.71 10.70 16.17
CA SER A 579 -9.49 11.50 16.31
C SER A 579 -8.81 11.20 17.66
N VAL A 580 -7.49 11.28 17.71
CA VAL A 580 -6.70 11.23 18.94
C VAL A 580 -5.79 12.45 19.00
N ARG A 581 -5.97 13.31 20.00
CA ARG A 581 -5.12 14.51 20.16
C ARG A 581 -3.79 14.22 20.85
N ARG A 582 -3.77 13.26 21.78
CA ARG A 582 -2.55 12.94 22.53
C ARG A 582 -2.53 11.49 23.00
N LEU A 583 -1.52 10.76 22.56
CA LEU A 583 -1.15 9.44 23.06
C LEU A 583 0.10 9.52 23.93
N LYS A 584 0.11 8.79 25.04
CA LYS A 584 1.29 8.60 25.89
C LYS A 584 1.38 7.16 26.37
N SER A 585 2.56 6.58 26.29
CA SER A 585 2.90 5.32 26.96
C SER A 585 4.10 5.53 27.89
N ALA A 586 4.03 4.99 29.10
CA ALA A 586 5.15 5.01 30.04
C ALA A 586 6.17 3.87 29.79
N GLY A 587 5.71 2.75 29.24
CA GLY A 587 6.46 1.54 28.92
C GLY A 587 6.26 1.13 27.46
N PRO A 588 6.45 -0.16 27.13
CA PRO A 588 6.26 -0.68 25.78
C PRO A 588 4.86 -0.39 25.25
N PHE A 589 4.76 -0.20 23.95
CA PHE A 589 3.51 0.05 23.24
C PHE A 589 3.53 -0.76 21.95
N GLU A 590 2.74 -1.81 21.91
CA GLU A 590 2.65 -2.75 20.78
C GLU A 590 1.37 -2.52 19.95
N ALA A 591 0.41 -1.73 20.45
CA ALA A 591 -0.91 -1.60 19.84
C ALA A 591 -0.97 -0.98 18.43
N ASP A 592 -1.85 -1.55 17.62
CA ASP A 592 -2.28 -1.07 16.31
C ASP A 592 -3.35 0.02 16.43
N ILE A 593 -3.25 1.04 15.58
CA ILE A 593 -4.05 2.27 15.72
C ILE A 593 -4.64 2.71 14.40
N GLU A 594 -5.95 2.92 14.37
CA GLU A 594 -6.68 3.61 13.31
C GLU A 594 -7.32 4.91 13.83
N VAL A 595 -6.90 6.05 13.27
CA VAL A 595 -7.36 7.37 13.67
C VAL A 595 -7.83 8.20 12.48
N GLY A 596 -9.11 8.54 12.48
CA GLY A 596 -9.73 9.38 11.46
C GLY A 596 -9.41 10.88 11.58
N ASP A 597 -10.14 11.70 10.81
CA ASP A 597 -9.98 13.16 10.75
C ASP A 597 -11.23 13.96 11.21
N ALA A 598 -12.19 13.29 11.85
CA ALA A 598 -13.53 13.82 12.15
C ALA A 598 -13.57 15.02 13.12
N ALA A 599 -12.41 15.43 13.65
CA ALA A 599 -12.23 16.68 14.37
C ALA A 599 -11.34 17.64 13.56
N PRO A 600 -11.90 18.46 12.66
CA PRO A 600 -11.13 19.38 11.81
C PRO A 600 -10.19 20.26 12.64
N GLY A 601 -8.89 20.18 12.34
CA GLY A 601 -7.84 20.91 13.05
C GLY A 601 -7.29 20.21 14.31
N ALA A 602 -7.79 19.03 14.68
CA ALA A 602 -7.12 18.16 15.62
C ALA A 602 -5.81 17.66 15.00
N THR A 603 -4.75 17.68 15.81
CA THR A 603 -3.42 17.24 15.40
C THR A 603 -3.00 16.10 16.30
N PHE A 604 -2.73 14.94 15.71
CA PHE A 604 -2.25 13.77 16.43
C PHE A 604 -0.86 14.03 17.01
N ALA A 605 -0.63 13.57 18.24
CA ALA A 605 0.67 13.65 18.88
C ALA A 605 0.88 12.47 19.82
N ALA A 606 2.05 11.85 19.74
CA ALA A 606 2.42 10.71 20.59
C ALA A 606 3.73 10.97 21.33
N HIS A 607 3.80 10.54 22.58
CA HIS A 607 5.05 10.42 23.32
C HIS A 607 5.10 9.07 24.04
N LEU A 608 5.89 8.16 23.49
CA LEU A 608 6.14 6.84 24.05
C LEU A 608 7.51 6.84 24.74
N ARG A 609 7.55 6.40 26.00
CA ARG A 609 8.79 6.31 26.77
C ARG A 609 9.48 4.95 26.64
N GLY A 610 8.72 3.88 26.44
CA GLY A 610 9.26 2.56 26.16
C GLY A 610 9.39 2.29 24.67
N ASP A 611 9.61 1.01 24.37
CA ASP A 611 9.78 0.50 23.01
C ASP A 611 8.47 0.54 22.22
N LEU A 612 8.59 0.67 20.91
CA LEU A 612 7.50 0.60 19.94
C LEU A 612 7.82 -0.54 18.99
N VAL A 613 7.12 -1.66 19.16
CA VAL A 613 7.43 -2.93 18.50
C VAL A 613 6.15 -3.47 17.89
N ASP A 614 6.23 -4.03 16.69
CA ASP A 614 5.12 -4.76 16.04
C ASP A 614 3.83 -3.97 15.95
N SER A 615 3.91 -2.74 15.45
CA SER A 615 2.80 -1.80 15.54
C SER A 615 2.58 -1.08 14.21
N HIS A 616 1.32 -0.95 13.81
CA HIS A 616 0.86 -0.29 12.60
C HIS A 616 -0.12 0.83 12.93
N TRP A 617 0.24 2.04 12.55
CA TRP A 617 -0.56 3.24 12.77
C TRP A 617 -1.06 3.80 11.44
N SER A 618 -2.39 3.88 11.28
CA SER A 618 -3.07 4.55 10.18
C SER A 618 -3.73 5.84 10.68
N ILE A 619 -3.21 7.00 10.25
CA ILE A 619 -3.63 8.31 10.77
C ILE A 619 -4.05 9.25 9.62
N GLN A 620 -5.34 9.56 9.55
CA GLN A 620 -5.88 10.47 8.53
C GLN A 620 -5.72 11.96 8.92
N SER A 621 -5.70 12.26 10.22
CA SER A 621 -5.47 13.62 10.73
C SER A 621 -4.03 14.09 10.54
N ALA A 622 -3.80 15.42 10.62
CA ALA A 622 -2.43 15.95 10.61
C ALA A 622 -1.64 15.46 11.83
N ILE A 623 -0.37 15.07 11.63
CA ILE A 623 0.50 14.61 12.70
C ILE A 623 1.41 15.76 13.15
N GLY A 624 1.35 16.08 14.43
CA GLY A 624 2.19 17.13 15.04
C GLY A 624 3.54 16.56 15.39
N ARG A 625 3.64 15.98 16.59
CA ARG A 625 4.90 15.41 17.09
C ARG A 625 4.67 13.97 17.52
N VAL A 626 5.42 13.06 16.92
CA VAL A 626 5.62 11.71 17.43
C VAL A 626 7.02 11.64 18.02
N ARG A 627 7.10 11.21 19.28
CA ARG A 627 8.35 10.99 19.99
C ARG A 627 8.35 9.60 20.60
N VAL A 628 9.37 8.82 20.29
CA VAL A 628 9.62 7.51 20.90
C VAL A 628 11.01 7.56 21.54
N ASP A 629 11.09 7.33 22.84
CA ASP A 629 12.35 7.33 23.59
C ASP A 629 12.98 5.92 23.68
N GLY A 630 12.19 4.85 23.53
CA GLY A 630 12.66 3.46 23.45
C GLY A 630 13.02 3.02 22.03
N THR A 631 13.37 1.75 21.88
CA THR A 631 13.72 1.12 20.60
C THR A 631 12.49 1.00 19.72
N ILE A 632 12.67 1.18 18.41
CA ILE A 632 11.63 1.01 17.40
C ILE A 632 11.97 -0.20 16.55
N ASP A 633 11.08 -1.17 16.46
CA ASP A 633 11.25 -2.35 15.62
C ASP A 633 9.93 -2.73 14.96
N ARG A 634 9.96 -3.12 13.69
CA ARG A 634 8.76 -3.46 12.90
C ARG A 634 7.58 -2.47 13.06
N TRP A 635 7.87 -1.17 13.09
CA TRP A 635 6.84 -0.13 13.18
C TRP A 635 6.47 0.43 11.81
N ARG A 636 5.17 0.49 11.49
CA ARG A 636 4.65 1.13 10.28
C ARG A 636 3.76 2.32 10.61
N LEU A 637 4.04 3.46 9.99
CA LEU A 637 3.20 4.66 10.04
C LEU A 637 2.68 5.00 8.64
N SER A 638 1.37 4.84 8.44
CA SER A 638 0.64 5.28 7.25
C SER A 638 -0.12 6.56 7.59
N HIS A 639 0.06 7.64 6.82
CA HIS A 639 -0.63 8.91 7.09
C HIS A 639 -1.06 9.69 5.84
N GLU A 640 -2.22 10.33 5.88
CA GLU A 640 -2.75 11.08 4.73
C GLU A 640 -2.27 12.55 4.65
N ARG A 641 -1.91 13.12 5.81
CA ARG A 641 -1.56 14.54 5.97
C ARG A 641 -0.15 14.71 6.52
N ASP A 642 0.43 15.88 6.36
CA ASP A 642 1.81 16.14 6.75
C ASP A 642 2.11 15.80 8.22
N VAL A 643 3.29 15.21 8.43
CA VAL A 643 3.92 15.05 9.73
C VAL A 643 4.81 16.26 10.04
N THR A 644 4.59 16.97 11.14
CA THR A 644 5.46 18.11 11.50
C THR A 644 6.83 17.63 12.04
N SER A 645 6.86 16.59 12.89
CA SER A 645 8.10 16.04 13.42
C SER A 645 7.98 14.59 13.91
N LEU A 646 8.91 13.75 13.46
CA LEU A 646 9.25 12.45 14.04
C LEU A 646 10.56 12.59 14.82
N ARG A 647 10.57 12.11 16.07
CA ARG A 647 11.78 12.00 16.89
C ARG A 647 11.83 10.61 17.49
N LEU A 648 12.66 9.77 16.92
CA LEU A 648 12.81 8.36 17.25
C LEU A 648 14.18 8.18 17.95
N ALA A 649 14.31 7.14 18.77
CA ALA A 649 15.61 6.72 19.30
C ALA A 649 16.30 5.81 18.27
N ASP A 650 16.66 4.58 18.66
CA ASP A 650 17.22 3.59 17.75
C ASP A 650 16.11 2.86 17.00
N VAL A 651 16.12 2.99 15.67
CA VAL A 651 15.20 2.29 14.77
C VAL A 651 15.92 1.08 14.18
N LEU A 652 15.43 -0.12 14.50
CA LEU A 652 15.86 -1.37 13.88
C LEU A 652 15.21 -1.50 12.50
N GLN A 653 13.89 -1.49 12.45
CA GLN A 653 13.10 -1.38 11.22
C GLN A 653 11.92 -0.44 11.45
N ALA A 654 11.69 0.49 10.53
CA ALA A 654 10.42 1.21 10.46
C ALA A 654 10.07 1.67 9.04
N GLU A 655 8.78 1.73 8.76
CA GLU A 655 8.21 2.26 7.52
C GLU A 655 7.39 3.52 7.82
N VAL A 656 7.65 4.60 7.09
CA VAL A 656 6.88 5.84 7.17
C VAL A 656 6.38 6.18 5.77
N ILE A 657 5.07 6.16 5.58
CA ILE A 657 4.43 6.28 4.27
C ILE A 657 3.32 7.33 4.37
N GLY A 658 3.36 8.39 3.56
CA GLY A 658 2.27 9.35 3.61
C GLY A 658 2.37 10.62 2.77
N GLY A 659 1.69 11.66 3.26
CA GLY A 659 1.43 12.93 2.57
C GLY A 659 2.53 13.99 2.67
N GLY A 660 3.64 13.72 3.37
CA GLY A 660 4.79 14.62 3.52
C GLY A 660 5.33 14.65 4.95
N ALA A 661 6.65 14.77 5.10
CA ALA A 661 7.29 14.88 6.42
C ALA A 661 8.11 16.15 6.61
N GLY A 662 7.97 16.75 7.78
CA GLY A 662 8.74 17.89 8.24
C GLY A 662 10.13 17.46 8.71
N ASN A 663 10.28 17.27 10.02
CA ASN A 663 11.58 16.90 10.62
C ASN A 663 11.58 15.44 11.02
N VAL A 664 12.41 14.62 10.36
CA VAL A 664 12.69 13.24 10.76
C VAL A 664 14.01 13.20 11.51
N ARG A 665 13.99 12.72 12.75
CA ARG A 665 15.18 12.54 13.59
C ARG A 665 15.20 11.15 14.22
N ALA A 666 16.35 10.49 14.16
CA ALA A 666 16.60 9.24 14.87
C ALA A 666 18.02 9.25 15.48
N ASP A 667 18.23 8.49 16.55
CA ASP A 667 19.58 8.26 17.06
C ASP A 667 20.34 7.34 16.09
N GLN A 668 19.71 6.26 15.61
CA GLN A 668 20.17 5.43 14.50
C GLN A 668 18.95 4.88 13.72
N TRP A 669 19.12 4.53 12.45
CA TRP A 669 18.08 3.85 11.66
C TRP A 669 18.71 2.76 10.79
N ARG A 670 18.43 1.48 11.08
CA ARG A 670 19.14 0.36 10.44
C ARG A 670 18.52 -0.10 9.13
N SER A 671 17.19 -0.21 9.06
CA SER A 671 16.47 -0.61 7.84
C SER A 671 15.04 -0.07 7.81
N GLY A 672 14.32 -0.36 6.72
CA GLY A 672 12.96 0.11 6.46
C GLY A 672 12.94 1.21 5.41
N ARG A 673 11.87 2.02 5.38
CA ARG A 673 11.61 2.92 4.25
C ARG A 673 10.89 4.21 4.67
N ILE A 674 11.15 5.29 3.96
CA ILE A 674 10.41 6.55 4.03
C ILE A 674 9.87 6.86 2.64
N VAL A 675 8.55 6.82 2.45
CA VAL A 675 7.87 7.11 1.18
C VAL A 675 6.97 8.34 1.37
N GLU A 676 7.39 9.47 0.82
CA GLU A 676 6.73 10.75 1.03
C GLU A 676 6.80 11.60 -0.24
N PRO A 677 5.89 12.53 -0.51
CA PRO A 677 6.10 13.51 -1.59
C PRO A 677 7.33 14.40 -1.32
N PHE A 678 7.58 14.74 -0.05
CA PHE A 678 8.75 15.52 0.37
C PHE A 678 9.13 15.25 1.83
N VAL A 679 10.40 15.47 2.15
CA VAL A 679 10.93 15.52 3.52
C VAL A 679 11.72 16.80 3.73
N ARG A 680 11.32 17.65 4.68
CA ARG A 680 12.02 18.92 4.94
C ARG A 680 13.42 18.71 5.51
N SER A 681 13.59 17.78 6.45
CA SER A 681 14.92 17.39 6.92
C SER A 681 15.00 16.02 7.55
N ILE A 682 16.07 15.30 7.25
CA ILE A 682 16.48 14.05 7.93
C ILE A 682 17.74 14.32 8.75
N THR A 683 17.74 13.96 10.04
CA THR A 683 18.92 14.08 10.93
C THR A 683 19.12 12.81 11.75
N ILE A 684 20.25 12.13 11.54
CA ILE A 684 20.55 10.83 12.15
C ILE A 684 21.83 10.92 12.98
N GLY A 685 21.76 10.45 14.22
CA GLY A 685 22.84 10.48 15.20
C GLY A 685 23.99 9.50 14.92
N GLY A 686 23.68 8.36 14.33
CA GLY A 686 24.56 7.26 13.95
C GLY A 686 24.39 6.91 12.47
N ASP A 687 24.22 5.62 12.18
CA ASP A 687 24.08 5.09 10.82
C ASP A 687 22.62 5.19 10.32
N PHE A 688 22.45 5.28 9.01
CA PHE A 688 21.16 5.34 8.31
C PHE A 688 21.17 4.34 7.15
N GLY A 689 20.32 3.32 7.25
CA GLY A 689 20.18 2.24 6.28
C GLY A 689 18.76 2.04 5.76
N ALA A 690 17.89 3.03 5.93
CA ALA A 690 16.55 3.02 5.35
C ALA A 690 16.53 3.68 3.97
N ASP A 691 15.71 3.14 3.08
CA ASP A 691 15.42 3.75 1.78
C ASP A 691 14.51 4.97 1.94
N VAL A 692 14.66 5.94 1.05
CA VAL A 692 13.92 7.21 1.07
C VAL A 692 13.47 7.51 -0.35
N ASP A 693 12.17 7.42 -0.61
CA ASP A 693 11.56 7.65 -1.92
C ASP A 693 10.67 8.90 -1.91
N LEU A 694 11.09 9.89 -2.69
CA LEU A 694 10.50 11.23 -2.71
C LEU A 694 9.99 11.58 -4.12
N LEU A 695 8.88 10.95 -4.51
CA LEU A 695 8.48 10.76 -5.91
C LEU A 695 7.52 11.83 -6.47
N ASP A 696 7.26 12.91 -5.74
CA ASP A 696 6.47 14.03 -6.25
C ASP A 696 7.35 15.03 -7.01
N ALA A 697 7.39 14.90 -8.34
CA ALA A 697 8.14 15.82 -9.21
C ALA A 697 7.63 17.27 -9.16
N ALA A 698 6.37 17.50 -8.76
CA ALA A 698 5.80 18.84 -8.63
C ALA A 698 6.19 19.53 -7.30
N ALA A 699 6.79 18.79 -6.36
CA ALA A 699 7.24 19.34 -5.11
C ALA A 699 8.37 20.36 -5.33
N ARG A 700 8.34 21.47 -4.56
CA ARG A 700 9.40 22.49 -4.58
C ARG A 700 10.80 21.89 -4.35
N PHE A 701 10.85 20.84 -3.54
CA PHE A 701 12.02 20.02 -3.27
C PHE A 701 11.49 18.66 -2.81
N GLY A 702 12.22 17.58 -3.10
CA GLY A 702 11.94 16.28 -2.47
C GLY A 702 12.56 16.26 -1.07
N LEU A 703 13.88 16.43 -0.98
CA LEU A 703 14.60 16.45 0.30
C LEU A 703 15.23 17.81 0.60
N GLY A 704 14.79 18.49 1.65
CA GLY A 704 15.31 19.82 1.98
C GLY A 704 16.75 19.79 2.54
N ARG A 705 17.05 18.85 3.44
CA ARG A 705 18.40 18.64 4.00
C ARG A 705 18.54 17.26 4.62
N MET A 706 19.70 16.64 4.44
CA MET A 706 20.07 15.42 5.15
C MET A 706 21.34 15.60 5.96
N THR A 707 21.37 15.08 7.18
CA THR A 707 22.57 15.00 8.00
C THR A 707 22.63 13.66 8.72
N VAL A 708 23.52 12.77 8.28
CA VAL A 708 23.86 11.50 8.94
C VAL A 708 25.24 11.65 9.55
N ARG A 709 25.40 11.39 10.85
CA ARG A 709 26.72 11.51 11.50
C ARG A 709 27.58 10.27 11.25
N GLY A 710 26.98 9.09 11.17
CA GLY A 710 27.61 7.83 10.81
C GLY A 710 27.57 7.56 9.31
N TRP A 711 27.33 6.30 8.94
CA TRP A 711 27.26 5.83 7.58
C TRP A 711 25.86 5.96 6.99
N LEU A 712 25.79 6.41 5.75
CA LEU A 712 24.72 5.98 4.85
C LEU A 712 25.13 4.60 4.33
N ASP A 713 24.38 3.56 4.68
CA ASP A 713 24.77 2.16 4.46
C ASP A 713 23.63 1.37 3.85
N ARG A 714 23.82 0.82 2.64
CA ARG A 714 22.78 0.05 1.94
C ARG A 714 21.43 0.78 1.83
N ALA A 715 21.49 2.11 1.70
CA ALA A 715 20.31 2.97 1.58
C ALA A 715 20.29 3.69 0.24
N THR A 716 19.10 3.76 -0.36
CA THR A 716 18.81 4.54 -1.56
C THR A 716 17.95 5.73 -1.20
N VAL A 717 18.45 6.94 -1.48
CA VAL A 717 17.69 8.18 -1.39
C VAL A 717 17.32 8.59 -2.81
N ARG A 718 16.09 8.29 -3.24
CA ARG A 718 15.56 8.64 -4.55
C ARG A 718 14.62 9.85 -4.44
N SER A 719 14.71 10.77 -5.39
CA SER A 719 13.78 11.87 -5.48
C SER A 719 13.46 12.28 -6.91
N SER A 720 12.20 12.60 -7.20
CA SER A 720 11.79 13.21 -8.47
C SER A 720 11.90 14.74 -8.47
N ALA A 721 12.24 15.35 -7.33
CA ALA A 721 12.34 16.79 -7.14
C ALA A 721 13.71 17.19 -6.56
N PRO A 722 14.10 18.49 -6.58
CA PRO A 722 15.41 18.92 -6.11
C PRO A 722 15.74 18.48 -4.68
N VAL A 723 16.99 18.06 -4.47
CA VAL A 723 17.57 17.71 -3.18
C VAL A 723 18.51 18.81 -2.70
N GLY A 724 18.33 19.22 -1.46
CA GLY A 724 19.12 20.22 -0.79
C GLY A 724 20.49 19.71 -0.36
N ALA A 725 20.95 20.12 0.82
CA ALA A 725 22.31 19.79 1.27
C ALA A 725 22.33 18.41 1.93
N VAL A 726 23.17 17.52 1.44
CA VAL A 726 23.42 16.19 2.03
C VAL A 726 24.78 16.16 2.69
N ARG A 727 24.81 15.69 3.93
CA ARG A 727 26.05 15.49 4.68
C ARG A 727 26.02 14.18 5.43
N VAL A 728 26.98 13.31 5.15
CA VAL A 728 27.11 11.99 5.76
C VAL A 728 28.52 11.79 6.32
N GLY A 729 28.66 10.96 7.35
CA GLY A 729 29.96 10.61 7.94
C GLY A 729 30.78 9.76 6.98
N GLY A 730 30.15 8.72 6.42
CA GLY A 730 30.59 7.90 5.29
C GLY A 730 29.39 7.45 4.46
N MET A 731 29.65 6.88 3.29
CA MET A 731 28.65 6.34 2.37
C MET A 731 29.18 5.03 1.79
N ARG A 732 28.42 3.93 1.92
CA ARG A 732 28.77 2.62 1.37
C ARG A 732 27.57 1.88 0.81
N HIS A 733 27.71 1.22 -0.33
CA HIS A 733 26.64 0.46 -0.99
C HIS A 733 25.33 1.26 -1.09
N SER A 734 25.42 2.58 -1.28
CA SER A 734 24.30 3.50 -1.12
C SER A 734 24.14 4.39 -2.34
N ALA A 735 22.97 4.99 -2.51
CA ALA A 735 22.68 5.88 -3.62
C ALA A 735 21.95 7.15 -3.16
N ILE A 736 22.26 8.28 -3.80
CA ILE A 736 21.47 9.52 -3.74
C ILE A 736 21.17 9.92 -5.17
N ILE A 737 19.93 9.75 -5.62
CA ILE A 737 19.51 9.88 -7.02
C ILE A 737 18.37 10.89 -7.11
N VAL A 738 18.51 11.86 -8.02
CA VAL A 738 17.41 12.75 -8.43
C VAL A 738 17.02 12.43 -9.87
N GLY A 739 16.07 11.53 -10.03
CA GLY A 739 15.70 10.90 -11.31
C GLY A 739 15.11 9.50 -11.13
N ASP A 740 14.92 8.82 -12.24
CA ASP A 740 14.42 7.46 -12.43
C ASP A 740 15.60 6.49 -12.58
N GLY A 741 16.05 5.95 -11.44
CA GLY A 741 17.13 4.97 -11.41
C GLY A 741 17.43 4.47 -10.01
N ASP A 742 18.29 3.46 -9.91
CA ASP A 742 18.73 2.88 -8.65
C ASP A 742 20.24 2.62 -8.65
N ARG A 743 20.76 2.02 -7.57
CA ARG A 743 22.17 1.59 -7.51
C ARG A 743 22.46 0.36 -8.39
N SER A 744 21.43 -0.44 -8.72
CA SER A 744 21.57 -1.61 -9.59
C SER A 744 21.95 -1.21 -11.01
N SER A 745 21.42 -0.06 -11.44
CA SER A 745 21.62 0.56 -12.73
C SER A 745 23.11 0.89 -12.92
N GLY A 746 23.66 0.58 -14.09
CA GLY A 746 24.98 1.09 -14.47
C GLY A 746 24.98 2.62 -14.40
N LEU A 747 26.12 3.25 -14.06
CA LEU A 747 26.20 4.72 -13.91
C LEU A 747 25.69 5.49 -15.14
N GLU A 748 25.83 4.91 -16.33
CA GLU A 748 25.37 5.48 -17.60
C GLU A 748 23.87 5.30 -17.89
N ASP A 749 23.24 4.36 -17.19
CA ASP A 749 21.81 4.01 -17.36
C ASP A 749 20.94 4.63 -16.24
N ILE A 750 21.51 5.47 -15.37
CA ILE A 750 20.75 6.19 -14.35
C ILE A 750 19.98 7.32 -15.04
N GLY A 751 18.67 7.14 -15.15
CA GLY A 751 17.76 8.19 -15.60
C GLY A 751 17.83 9.41 -14.69
N LEU A 752 18.11 10.57 -15.29
CA LEU A 752 18.22 11.85 -14.57
C LEU A 752 16.96 12.67 -14.81
N ALA A 753 16.37 13.19 -13.74
CA ALA A 753 15.29 14.16 -13.90
C ALA A 753 15.83 15.42 -14.61
N ALA A 754 15.18 15.85 -15.70
CA ALA A 754 15.60 16.99 -16.55
C ALA A 754 15.83 18.31 -15.79
N HIS A 755 15.18 18.48 -14.63
CA HIS A 755 15.34 19.62 -13.72
C HIS A 755 15.79 19.20 -12.31
N GLY A 756 16.19 17.94 -12.15
CA GLY A 756 16.68 17.38 -10.90
C GLY A 756 18.02 17.99 -10.51
N SER A 757 18.16 18.41 -9.25
CA SER A 757 19.43 18.95 -8.76
C SER A 757 19.74 18.51 -7.34
N ILE A 758 21.03 18.34 -7.05
CA ILE A 758 21.55 18.17 -5.69
C ILE A 758 22.42 19.39 -5.35
N SER A 759 22.03 20.18 -4.36
CA SER A 759 22.73 21.45 -4.08
C SER A 759 24.19 21.28 -3.62
N ARG A 760 24.45 20.28 -2.76
CA ARG A 760 25.77 19.96 -2.22
C ARG A 760 25.75 18.59 -1.55
N VAL A 761 26.78 17.79 -1.81
CA VAL A 761 27.07 16.56 -1.04
C VAL A 761 28.39 16.69 -0.29
N THR A 762 28.43 16.25 0.96
CA THR A 762 29.66 16.13 1.76
C THR A 762 29.70 14.76 2.42
N VAL A 763 30.66 13.94 2.01
CA VAL A 763 30.99 12.62 2.56
C VAL A 763 32.36 12.71 3.23
N GLY A 764 32.59 11.99 4.33
CA GLY A 764 33.93 11.89 4.93
C GLY A 764 34.21 12.89 6.06
N ARG A 765 33.24 13.09 6.96
CA ARG A 765 33.50 13.71 8.28
C ARG A 765 33.63 12.68 9.42
N GLY A 766 33.45 11.39 9.13
CA GLY A 766 33.64 10.29 10.07
C GLY A 766 35.13 9.93 10.28
N ARG A 767 35.42 9.07 11.25
CA ARG A 767 36.75 8.51 11.50
C ARG A 767 36.86 7.17 10.74
N GLY A 768 37.51 7.14 9.58
CA GLY A 768 37.72 5.93 8.79
C GLY A 768 38.75 6.14 7.68
N PRO A 769 39.47 5.07 7.25
CA PRO A 769 40.47 5.16 6.19
C PRO A 769 39.84 5.37 4.80
N GLU A 770 38.62 4.91 4.60
CA GLU A 770 37.79 5.07 3.40
C GLU A 770 36.39 5.51 3.85
N THR A 771 35.75 6.38 3.08
CA THR A 771 34.49 7.04 3.48
C THR A 771 33.46 7.10 2.36
N PHE A 772 33.84 6.78 1.14
CA PHE A 772 32.95 6.65 -0.01
C PHE A 772 33.32 5.37 -0.76
N VAL A 773 32.44 4.38 -0.73
CA VAL A 773 32.70 3.00 -1.20
C VAL A 773 31.47 2.52 -1.97
N ASP A 774 31.64 2.03 -3.20
CA ASP A 774 30.54 1.39 -3.97
C ASP A 774 29.20 2.16 -3.89
N SER A 775 29.26 3.46 -4.16
CA SER A 775 28.15 4.39 -3.92
C SER A 775 27.92 5.34 -5.07
N VAL A 776 26.68 5.79 -5.21
CA VAL A 776 26.20 6.59 -6.35
C VAL A 776 25.64 7.93 -5.88
N ILE A 777 26.03 9.01 -6.57
CA ILE A 777 25.41 10.34 -6.45
C ILE A 777 25.00 10.78 -7.85
N ALA A 778 23.71 10.86 -8.13
CA ALA A 778 23.19 11.16 -9.47
C ALA A 778 22.14 12.27 -9.44
N ALA A 779 22.25 13.24 -10.34
CA ALA A 779 21.20 14.22 -10.61
C ALA A 779 21.51 14.98 -11.92
N GLY A 780 20.49 15.51 -12.61
CA GLY A 780 20.67 16.40 -13.75
C GLY A 780 21.75 17.47 -13.48
N LYS A 781 21.67 18.14 -12.32
CA LYS A 781 22.72 19.03 -11.80
C LYS A 781 23.22 18.60 -10.42
N VAL A 782 24.45 18.13 -10.34
CA VAL A 782 25.16 17.95 -9.07
C VAL A 782 25.99 19.19 -8.77
N GLY A 783 25.67 19.87 -7.66
CA GLY A 783 26.37 21.06 -7.22
C GLY A 783 27.78 20.78 -6.69
N ARG A 784 28.08 21.23 -5.46
CA ARG A 784 29.42 21.00 -4.88
C ARG A 784 29.49 19.63 -4.23
N VAL A 785 30.47 18.81 -4.60
CA VAL A 785 30.76 17.54 -3.94
C VAL A 785 32.08 17.62 -3.18
N ARG A 786 32.06 17.18 -1.92
CA ARG A 786 33.26 16.96 -1.11
C ARG A 786 33.27 15.52 -0.65
N LEU A 787 34.27 14.76 -1.08
CA LEU A 787 34.47 13.38 -0.66
C LEU A 787 35.69 13.30 0.26
N GLY A 788 35.64 12.41 1.24
CA GLY A 788 36.84 11.96 1.96
C GLY A 788 37.63 10.97 1.11
N ALA A 789 38.30 10.02 1.76
CA ALA A 789 38.97 8.92 1.06
C ALA A 789 37.96 8.01 0.36
N ILE A 790 38.29 7.56 -0.85
CA ILE A 790 37.50 6.67 -1.69
C ILE A 790 38.08 5.26 -1.53
N GLY A 791 37.23 4.28 -1.27
CA GLY A 791 37.64 2.87 -1.19
C GLY A 791 37.42 2.11 -2.50
N ALA A 792 37.98 0.91 -2.59
CA ALA A 792 37.73 0.01 -3.73
C ALA A 792 36.25 -0.43 -3.75
N GLY A 793 35.69 -0.59 -4.96
CA GLY A 793 34.37 -1.21 -5.13
C GLY A 793 34.47 -2.73 -4.98
N ASP A 794 33.33 -3.41 -5.12
CA ASP A 794 33.22 -4.86 -4.97
C ASP A 794 33.78 -5.64 -6.19
N GLY A 795 34.39 -4.96 -7.16
CA GLY A 795 35.11 -5.55 -8.30
C GLY A 795 34.30 -5.72 -9.59
N ASP A 796 32.98 -5.52 -9.56
CA ASP A 796 32.10 -5.82 -10.71
C ASP A 796 31.36 -4.62 -11.32
N ARG A 797 31.40 -3.41 -10.70
CA ARG A 797 30.63 -2.24 -11.19
C ARG A 797 31.33 -0.90 -10.96
N PRO A 798 31.30 0.03 -11.95
CA PRO A 798 31.68 1.42 -11.72
C PRO A 798 30.76 2.08 -10.70
N PHE A 799 31.32 2.91 -9.81
CA PHE A 799 30.54 3.72 -8.87
C PHE A 799 31.05 5.16 -8.87
N GLY A 800 30.25 6.11 -8.37
CA GLY A 800 30.68 7.50 -8.31
C GLY A 800 29.57 8.52 -8.52
N ILE A 801 29.82 9.48 -9.41
CA ILE A 801 28.98 10.66 -9.58
C ILE A 801 28.48 10.73 -11.01
N VAL A 802 27.18 10.91 -11.19
CA VAL A 802 26.51 11.09 -12.49
C VAL A 802 25.87 12.47 -12.53
N SER A 803 26.15 13.25 -13.57
CA SER A 803 25.48 14.54 -13.77
C SER A 803 25.41 14.94 -15.23
N ALA A 804 24.32 15.59 -15.66
CA ALA A 804 24.24 16.20 -16.98
C ALA A 804 25.02 17.54 -17.08
N GLU A 805 25.45 18.10 -15.93
CA GLU A 805 26.22 19.34 -15.87
C GLU A 805 27.62 19.12 -15.25
N PRO A 806 28.63 19.96 -15.58
CA PRO A 806 29.94 19.90 -14.95
C PRO A 806 29.87 20.00 -13.41
N VAL A 807 30.39 18.99 -12.73
CA VAL A 807 30.37 18.90 -11.26
C VAL A 807 31.69 19.37 -10.63
N SER A 808 31.60 20.11 -9.53
CA SER A 808 32.78 20.53 -8.75
C SER A 808 33.07 19.53 -7.62
N VAL A 809 34.03 18.63 -7.85
CA VAL A 809 34.44 17.61 -6.87
C VAL A 809 35.74 18.02 -6.18
N ARG A 810 35.76 17.96 -4.84
CA ARG A 810 37.00 18.00 -4.04
C ARG A 810 37.14 16.71 -3.24
N ARG A 811 38.31 16.07 -3.33
CA ARG A 811 38.66 14.82 -2.62
C ARG A 811 39.94 14.99 -1.78
N SER A 812 40.14 14.13 -0.77
CA SER A 812 41.21 14.27 0.22
C SER A 812 42.46 13.39 0.03
N ASP A 813 42.56 12.56 -1.03
CA ASP A 813 43.78 11.98 -1.69
C ASP A 813 43.56 10.57 -2.32
N SER A 814 44.63 9.96 -2.86
CA SER A 814 44.76 9.08 -4.05
C SER A 814 44.87 7.56 -3.83
N ALA A 815 43.78 6.87 -3.46
CA ALA A 815 43.70 5.39 -3.48
C ALA A 815 43.13 4.86 -4.81
N SER A 816 43.31 3.57 -5.11
CA SER A 816 43.16 2.92 -6.43
C SER A 816 41.87 3.30 -7.20
N ASP A 817 42.02 4.28 -8.09
CA ASP A 817 41.02 4.99 -8.89
C ASP A 817 40.41 4.17 -10.06
N ALA A 818 40.54 2.83 -10.09
CA ALA A 818 40.19 2.06 -11.30
C ALA A 818 38.68 2.11 -11.63
N GLU A 819 37.82 2.09 -10.61
CA GLU A 819 36.36 1.92 -10.74
C GLU A 819 35.55 3.20 -10.43
N PHE A 820 36.14 4.19 -9.74
CA PHE A 820 35.45 5.45 -9.48
C PHE A 820 35.33 6.26 -10.79
N ARG A 821 34.12 6.72 -11.10
CA ARG A 821 33.83 7.54 -12.29
C ARG A 821 33.06 8.79 -11.93
N VAL A 822 33.41 9.88 -12.59
CA VAL A 822 32.54 11.06 -12.73
C VAL A 822 32.02 11.02 -14.15
N TYR A 823 30.77 10.61 -14.31
CA TYR A 823 30.11 10.48 -15.60
C TYR A 823 29.32 11.75 -15.90
N LEU A 824 29.54 12.29 -17.09
CA LEU A 824 28.78 13.40 -17.64
C LEU A 824 27.87 12.84 -18.73
N VAL A 825 26.56 12.86 -18.49
CA VAL A 825 25.52 12.39 -19.43
C VAL A 825 25.21 13.50 -20.43
#